data_AF-A0A257LIK6-F1
#
_entry.id   AF-A0A257LIK6-F1
#
_cell.length_a   1.000
_cell.length_b   1.000
_cell.length_c   1.000
_cell.angle_alpha   90.00
_cell.angle_beta   90.00
_cell.angle_gamma   90.00
#
_symmetry.space_group_name_H-M   'P 1'
#
loop_
_entity.id
_entity.type
_entity.pdbx_description
1 polymer ?
#
loop_
_entity_poly.entity_id
_entity_poly.type
_entity_poly.pdbx_seq_one_letter_code
_entity_poly.pdbx_strand_id
1 'polypeptide(L)'
;PEAGARCSAEALAAGGVGDVYAERLMARARHIEVQVIGDGQQVMALGERECTLQRRFQKLVEIAPSPGLSAALRQRLTEAALALAGALHYRSLGTVEFLVDEASPDLPFVFIEANPRLQVEHTVTEAVTGLDLVALQLRIAAGATLAELGLSPAQPPLPRGMAVQWRINAETLDAHGQARPASGTLRRCDWPGGPGLRIDTHASAGATPSRHHDSLLAKLVVHHASGDWPTLLRRSARALAECRLTGLATNLPLLRTLAADPAVAADQVHTRWLQDAWPQLQGRLAAHTDVADPGDLVDGAEATAPGATPAHAATAADAPPPGQQALTAAMAGRVVAFSAAAGSLLAAGAEALLLEAMKMQHGVAVAAPAQLVAWRVAEGDFVAEGQVLAWLAPVSAEAAPPADTAAVDPEHVRADLQRVIARHALTLDNARPEAVAKRHAQGGRTARENIADLCDADSFIEYGALAIAAQQRRRSLDDLQRNTPADGMVTGIGGVNGALFGPERARTAVMAYDYTVLAGTQGWRNHHKKDRLLGLAHQWKLPMVLFAEGGGGRPGDVDMPIVAGLNNHTFSQMAGLSGQVPVVGVVHGRCFAGNAALLGCTDVIIATRSANIGMGGPAMIEGGGLGVWRPEDIGPAADLARCGVVDLLVDDERAAVAATRQYLGYFQGRLADGAATDERQLRHLVPENRSRAYDMRAVMAALADAGSLLELRAGWGAGMLTALARIGGRPLGLIANNPQHLGGAIDPDGADKAARFMQLCNAHGLPLLSLCDTPGFMVGPEVERAAQVRHASRLFVGAAALTVPTFCVVVRKGYGLGAQAMAFGGFDAPVFTIGWPSAEFGAMGLEGAVKLGYRKELEAVPAGPEREALYQQLVARQYENGSALNMAQTLEIDAVIDPAQTRAWLLRGLDGAPPERAATPRRFVDTW
;
A
#
# COMPACT_ATOMS: atom_id res chain seq x y z
N PRO A 1 -35.74 13.20 -3.23
CA PRO A 1 -34.63 14.17 -3.35
C PRO A 1 -34.15 14.69 -1.99
N GLU A 2 -35.06 15.24 -1.18
CA GLU A 2 -34.75 15.86 0.13
C GLU A 2 -34.29 14.84 1.19
N ALA A 3 -34.96 13.69 1.30
CA ALA A 3 -34.52 12.59 2.17
C ALA A 3 -33.12 12.06 1.80
N GLY A 4 -32.80 11.98 0.50
CA GLY A 4 -31.49 11.54 0.02
C GLY A 4 -30.37 12.54 0.35
N ALA A 5 -30.64 13.84 0.19
CA ALA A 5 -29.71 14.89 0.58
C ALA A 5 -29.44 14.89 2.09
N ARG A 6 -30.47 14.64 2.89
CA ARG A 6 -30.34 14.53 4.34
C ARG A 6 -29.55 13.29 4.77
N CYS A 7 -29.80 12.12 4.18
CA CYS A 7 -29.00 10.93 4.42
C CYS A 7 -27.53 11.11 3.99
N SER A 8 -27.28 11.80 2.87
CA SER A 8 -25.92 12.12 2.41
C SER A 8 -25.20 13.07 3.36
N ALA A 9 -25.89 14.09 3.88
CA ALA A 9 -25.34 15.00 4.87
C ALA A 9 -25.03 14.30 6.20
N GLU A 10 -25.92 13.42 6.67
CA GLU A 10 -25.70 12.59 7.86
C GLU A 10 -24.52 11.62 7.67
N ALA A 11 -24.38 10.99 6.50
CA ALA A 11 -23.25 10.10 6.16
C ALA A 11 -21.91 10.86 6.09
N LEU A 12 -21.91 12.05 5.48
CA LEU A 12 -20.73 12.92 5.42
C LEU A 12 -20.30 13.38 6.82
N ALA A 13 -21.25 13.71 7.69
CA ALA A 13 -20.99 14.12 9.06
C ALA A 13 -20.47 12.96 9.94
N ALA A 14 -20.96 11.74 9.74
CA ALA A 14 -20.58 10.58 10.54
C ALA A 14 -19.28 9.89 10.07
N GLY A 15 -19.04 9.83 8.76
CA GLY A 15 -17.98 9.01 8.15
C GLY A 15 -17.08 9.70 7.14
N GLY A 16 -17.29 11.00 6.87
CA GLY A 16 -16.48 11.77 5.91
C GLY A 16 -16.72 11.42 4.43
N VAL A 17 -17.70 10.54 4.13
CA VAL A 17 -18.11 10.15 2.78
C VAL A 17 -19.63 10.35 2.67
N GLY A 18 -20.07 11.15 1.70
CA GLY A 18 -21.49 11.48 1.49
C GLY A 18 -22.25 10.54 0.57
N ASP A 19 -21.59 9.49 0.05
CA ASP A 19 -22.21 8.52 -0.86
C ASP A 19 -23.26 7.68 -0.13
N VAL A 20 -24.45 7.56 -0.72
CA VAL A 20 -25.55 6.78 -0.18
C VAL A 20 -26.10 5.84 -1.26
N TYR A 21 -26.40 4.60 -0.89
CA TYR A 21 -27.13 3.65 -1.73
C TYR A 21 -28.47 3.32 -1.07
N ALA A 22 -29.47 2.98 -1.88
CA ALA A 22 -30.82 2.67 -1.42
C ALA A 22 -31.20 1.25 -1.84
N GLU A 23 -31.62 0.44 -0.87
CA GLU A 23 -32.07 -0.94 -1.10
C GLU A 23 -33.58 -1.06 -0.94
N ARG A 24 -34.14 -2.09 -1.57
CA ARG A 24 -35.56 -2.45 -1.41
C ARG A 24 -35.78 -3.04 -0.02
N LEU A 25 -36.73 -2.48 0.74
CA LEU A 25 -37.13 -3.01 2.04
C LEU A 25 -37.91 -4.33 1.92
N MET A 26 -37.47 -5.38 2.61
CA MET A 26 -38.22 -6.62 2.82
C MET A 26 -38.84 -6.65 4.22
N ALA A 27 -40.15 -6.37 4.32
CA ALA A 27 -40.81 -6.11 5.60
C ALA A 27 -40.95 -7.36 6.51
N ARG A 28 -41.15 -8.55 5.93
CA ARG A 28 -41.36 -9.80 6.67
C ARG A 28 -40.23 -10.81 6.48
N ALA A 29 -39.02 -10.31 6.31
CA ALA A 29 -37.85 -11.17 6.10
C ALA A 29 -37.43 -11.92 7.37
N ARG A 30 -36.99 -13.16 7.18
CA ARG A 30 -36.09 -13.91 8.06
C ARG A 30 -34.64 -13.59 7.73
N HIS A 31 -33.78 -13.58 8.74
CA HIS A 31 -32.35 -13.37 8.56
C HIS A 31 -31.65 -14.73 8.63
N ILE A 32 -31.16 -15.22 7.49
CA ILE A 32 -30.48 -16.51 7.37
C ILE A 32 -29.03 -16.30 6.97
N GLU A 33 -28.13 -17.07 7.54
CA GLU A 33 -26.70 -16.99 7.31
C GLU A 33 -26.14 -18.34 6.92
N VAL A 34 -25.11 -18.36 6.07
CA VAL A 34 -24.35 -19.57 5.76
C VAL A 34 -22.92 -19.42 6.26
N GLN A 35 -22.50 -20.32 7.15
CA GLN A 35 -21.10 -20.41 7.56
C GLN A 35 -20.26 -20.97 6.43
N VAL A 36 -19.25 -20.24 5.99
CA VAL A 36 -18.28 -20.72 5.01
C VAL A 36 -16.88 -20.85 5.63
N ILE A 37 -16.11 -21.79 5.10
CA ILE A 37 -14.69 -21.97 5.36
C ILE A 37 -13.97 -22.16 4.03
N GLY A 38 -12.81 -21.53 3.87
CA GLY A 38 -11.97 -21.75 2.70
C GLY A 38 -10.48 -21.68 3.02
N ASP A 39 -9.66 -22.38 2.24
CA ASP A 39 -8.19 -22.41 2.37
C ASP A 39 -7.46 -21.62 1.27
N GLY A 40 -8.23 -20.93 0.41
CA GLY A 40 -7.72 -20.23 -0.78
C GLY A 40 -7.75 -21.08 -2.06
N GLN A 41 -8.01 -22.39 -1.95
CA GLN A 41 -8.14 -23.31 -3.09
C GLN A 41 -9.52 -23.95 -3.15
N GLN A 42 -10.04 -24.38 -2.01
CA GLN A 42 -11.35 -24.99 -1.85
C GLN A 42 -12.18 -24.21 -0.83
N VAL A 43 -13.50 -24.27 -1.01
CA VAL A 43 -14.48 -23.68 -0.09
C VAL A 43 -15.52 -24.72 0.29
N MET A 44 -16.04 -24.62 1.51
CA MET A 44 -17.06 -25.52 2.05
C MET A 44 -18.02 -24.75 2.96
N ALA A 45 -19.29 -25.15 2.96
CA ALA A 45 -20.30 -24.62 3.86
C ALA A 45 -20.40 -25.52 5.10
N LEU A 46 -20.48 -24.92 6.28
CA LEU A 46 -20.57 -25.61 7.58
C LEU A 46 -22.00 -25.62 8.15
N GLY A 47 -22.98 -25.24 7.35
CA GLY A 47 -24.39 -25.15 7.72
C GLY A 47 -24.88 -23.72 7.87
N GLU A 48 -26.20 -23.60 8.02
CA GLU A 48 -26.88 -22.32 8.14
C GLU A 48 -27.22 -21.95 9.59
N ARG A 49 -27.41 -20.65 9.83
CA ARG A 49 -27.97 -20.09 11.05
C ARG A 49 -29.15 -19.19 10.75
N GLU A 50 -30.07 -19.10 11.70
CA GLU A 50 -31.17 -18.15 11.69
C GLU A 50 -31.01 -17.13 12.81
N CYS A 51 -30.93 -15.86 12.43
CA CYS A 51 -30.72 -14.70 13.30
C CYS A 51 -31.92 -13.74 13.25
N THR A 52 -33.12 -14.26 12.95
CA THR A 52 -34.35 -13.50 12.74
C THR A 52 -34.81 -12.73 13.98
N LEU A 53 -34.59 -13.28 15.18
CA LEU A 53 -35.00 -12.66 16.44
C LEU A 53 -33.99 -11.59 16.86
N GLN A 54 -34.27 -10.36 16.41
CA GLN A 54 -33.44 -9.18 16.64
C GLN A 54 -34.26 -8.00 17.17
N ARG A 55 -33.60 -7.06 17.84
CA ARG A 55 -34.17 -5.78 18.28
C ARG A 55 -33.38 -4.63 17.65
N ARG A 56 -34.01 -3.85 16.76
CA ARG A 56 -33.33 -2.75 16.03
C ARG A 56 -31.98 -3.19 15.44
N PHE A 57 -31.99 -4.32 14.74
CA PHE A 57 -30.81 -4.95 14.11
C PHE A 57 -29.77 -5.52 15.09
N GLN A 58 -30.00 -5.48 16.40
CA GLN A 58 -29.22 -6.23 17.39
C GLN A 58 -29.73 -7.67 17.48
N LYS A 59 -28.91 -8.66 17.09
CA LYS A 59 -29.24 -10.10 17.22
C LYS A 59 -29.36 -10.49 18.70
N LEU A 60 -30.44 -11.19 19.07
CA LEU A 60 -30.70 -11.64 20.44
C LEU A 60 -30.73 -13.17 20.59
N VAL A 61 -31.23 -13.85 19.57
CA VAL A 61 -31.39 -15.30 19.54
C VAL A 61 -30.97 -15.83 18.18
N GLU A 62 -30.09 -16.82 18.18
CA GLU A 62 -29.54 -17.44 16.96
C GLU A 62 -29.73 -18.94 16.99
N ILE A 63 -30.18 -19.53 15.88
CA ILE A 63 -30.60 -20.93 15.81
C ILE A 63 -29.82 -21.64 14.71
N ALA A 64 -29.37 -22.87 14.93
CA ALA A 64 -28.76 -23.71 13.91
C ALA A 64 -29.20 -25.18 14.03
N PRO A 65 -29.59 -25.86 12.95
CA PRO A 65 -30.09 -25.29 11.69
C PRO A 65 -31.39 -24.48 11.88
N SER A 66 -31.83 -23.73 10.87
CA SER A 66 -33.10 -23.00 10.89
C SER A 66 -34.30 -23.97 10.99
N PRO A 67 -35.27 -23.75 11.91
CA PRO A 67 -36.42 -24.64 12.08
C PRO A 67 -37.38 -24.66 10.87
N GLY A 68 -37.66 -23.49 10.29
CA GLY A 68 -38.69 -23.32 9.26
C GLY A 68 -38.19 -23.32 7.82
N LEU A 69 -36.87 -23.34 7.60
CA LEU A 69 -36.29 -23.22 6.26
C LEU A 69 -36.43 -24.52 5.46
N SER A 70 -37.09 -24.44 4.30
CA SER A 70 -37.26 -25.60 3.41
C SER A 70 -35.92 -26.14 2.89
N ALA A 71 -35.82 -27.46 2.66
CA ALA A 71 -34.59 -28.09 2.17
C ALA A 71 -34.12 -27.51 0.83
N ALA A 72 -35.08 -27.23 -0.07
CA ALA A 72 -34.79 -26.62 -1.37
C ALA A 72 -34.20 -25.22 -1.23
N LEU A 73 -34.73 -24.39 -0.32
CA LEU A 73 -34.20 -23.04 -0.12
C LEU A 73 -32.84 -23.06 0.59
N ARG A 74 -32.66 -23.94 1.59
CA ARG A 74 -31.37 -24.17 2.25
C ARG A 74 -30.27 -24.50 1.23
N GLN A 75 -30.56 -25.39 0.29
CA GLN A 75 -29.62 -25.75 -0.78
C GLN A 75 -29.26 -24.52 -1.64
N ARG A 76 -30.25 -23.74 -2.09
CA ARG A 76 -30.01 -22.54 -2.90
C ARG A 76 -29.17 -21.48 -2.18
N LEU A 77 -29.40 -21.25 -0.90
CA LEU A 77 -28.60 -20.32 -0.08
C LEU A 77 -27.16 -20.81 0.05
N THR A 78 -26.98 -22.12 0.29
CA THR A 78 -25.66 -22.75 0.40
C THR A 78 -24.88 -22.62 -0.91
N GLU A 79 -25.51 -22.92 -2.04
CA GLU A 79 -24.92 -22.79 -3.38
C GLU A 79 -24.50 -21.33 -3.68
N ALA A 80 -25.36 -20.36 -3.35
CA ALA A 80 -25.04 -18.94 -3.53
C ALA A 80 -23.85 -18.49 -2.67
N ALA A 81 -23.79 -18.92 -1.41
CA ALA A 81 -22.68 -18.62 -0.51
C ALA A 81 -21.36 -19.22 -1.01
N LEU A 82 -21.40 -20.48 -1.49
CA LEU A 82 -20.22 -21.16 -2.04
C LEU A 82 -19.77 -20.55 -3.37
N ALA A 83 -20.69 -20.11 -4.22
CA ALA A 83 -20.35 -19.42 -5.47
C ALA A 83 -19.60 -18.12 -5.19
N LEU A 84 -20.07 -17.31 -4.24
CA LEU A 84 -19.40 -16.08 -3.81
C LEU A 84 -18.01 -16.37 -3.22
N ALA A 85 -17.93 -17.31 -2.27
CA ALA A 85 -16.66 -17.67 -1.62
C ALA A 85 -15.65 -18.25 -2.62
N GLY A 86 -16.09 -19.08 -3.56
CA GLY A 86 -15.26 -19.69 -4.60
C GLY A 86 -14.69 -18.65 -5.57
N ALA A 87 -15.51 -17.71 -6.03
CA ALA A 87 -15.07 -16.65 -6.94
C ALA A 87 -14.00 -15.73 -6.32
N LEU A 88 -14.00 -15.60 -4.99
CA LEU A 88 -13.04 -14.77 -4.25
C LEU A 88 -11.79 -15.54 -3.79
N HIS A 89 -11.67 -16.84 -4.10
CA HIS A 89 -10.65 -17.72 -3.53
C HIS A 89 -10.57 -17.56 -2.00
N TYR A 90 -11.73 -17.58 -1.35
CA TYR A 90 -11.86 -17.18 0.04
C TYR A 90 -10.98 -18.03 0.96
N ARG A 91 -10.29 -17.37 1.90
CA ARG A 91 -9.39 -17.99 2.87
C ARG A 91 -9.76 -17.53 4.28
N SER A 92 -9.86 -18.46 5.22
CA SER A 92 -10.40 -18.29 6.59
C SER A 92 -11.90 -18.65 6.70
N LEU A 93 -12.50 -18.33 7.85
CA LEU A 93 -13.93 -18.41 8.09
C LEU A 93 -14.62 -17.13 7.63
N GLY A 94 -15.84 -17.28 7.12
CA GLY A 94 -16.68 -16.16 6.74
C GLY A 94 -18.15 -16.52 6.90
N THR A 95 -19.00 -15.51 6.89
CA THR A 95 -20.44 -15.71 6.89
C THR A 95 -21.07 -14.93 5.75
N VAL A 96 -21.90 -15.60 4.97
CA VAL A 96 -22.72 -14.97 3.93
C VAL A 96 -24.13 -14.83 4.48
N GLU A 97 -24.62 -13.60 4.56
CA GLU A 97 -25.92 -13.26 5.14
C GLU A 97 -26.97 -13.02 4.05
N PHE A 98 -28.19 -13.47 4.32
CA PHE A 98 -29.34 -13.40 3.42
C PHE A 98 -30.60 -12.95 4.16
N LEU A 99 -31.47 -12.22 3.45
CA LEU A 99 -32.86 -12.04 3.85
C LEU A 99 -33.74 -13.00 3.07
N VAL A 100 -34.60 -13.73 3.77
CA VAL A 100 -35.49 -14.76 3.22
C VAL A 100 -36.94 -14.38 3.47
N ASP A 101 -37.77 -14.42 2.44
CA ASP A 101 -39.23 -14.30 2.55
C ASP A 101 -39.86 -15.36 1.64
N GLU A 102 -40.11 -16.56 2.17
CA GLU A 102 -40.64 -17.68 1.38
C GLU A 102 -42.04 -17.40 0.79
N ALA A 103 -42.76 -16.41 1.34
CA ALA A 103 -44.07 -16.00 0.82
C ALA A 103 -43.96 -15.02 -0.37
N SER A 104 -42.76 -14.51 -0.65
CA SER A 104 -42.49 -13.60 -1.77
C SER A 104 -42.48 -14.37 -3.09
N PRO A 105 -43.38 -14.07 -4.06
CA PRO A 105 -43.42 -14.78 -5.34
C PRO A 105 -42.22 -14.46 -6.24
N ASP A 106 -41.61 -13.28 -6.09
CA ASP A 106 -40.57 -12.78 -6.99
C ASP A 106 -39.15 -12.81 -6.39
N LEU A 107 -39.03 -12.63 -5.07
CA LEU A 107 -37.75 -12.52 -4.36
C LEU A 107 -37.77 -13.39 -3.10
N PRO A 108 -37.64 -14.73 -3.24
CA PRO A 108 -37.71 -15.65 -2.11
C PRO A 108 -36.52 -15.51 -1.16
N PHE A 109 -35.37 -15.03 -1.65
CA PHE A 109 -34.24 -14.59 -0.85
C PHE A 109 -33.40 -13.56 -1.58
N VAL A 110 -32.62 -12.78 -0.82
CA VAL A 110 -31.61 -11.84 -1.34
C VAL A 110 -30.35 -11.89 -0.48
N PHE A 111 -29.20 -11.69 -1.09
CA PHE A 111 -27.94 -11.45 -0.39
C PHE A 111 -27.96 -10.06 0.26
N ILE A 112 -27.40 -9.93 1.47
CA ILE A 112 -27.22 -8.63 2.12
C ILE A 112 -25.74 -8.27 2.29
N GLU A 113 -24.96 -9.14 2.92
CA GLU A 113 -23.55 -8.89 3.18
C GLU A 113 -22.77 -10.18 3.37
N ALA A 114 -21.44 -10.07 3.26
CA ALA A 114 -20.52 -11.13 3.64
C ALA A 114 -19.58 -10.59 4.72
N ASN A 115 -19.56 -11.24 5.88
CA ASN A 115 -18.72 -10.88 7.02
C ASN A 115 -17.42 -11.70 6.97
N PRO A 116 -16.26 -11.09 6.68
CA PRO A 116 -15.00 -11.82 6.52
C PRO A 116 -14.31 -12.08 7.87
N ARG A 117 -15.07 -12.55 8.85
CA ARG A 117 -14.65 -12.73 10.24
C ARG A 117 -15.46 -13.83 10.91
N LEU A 118 -14.94 -14.34 12.02
CA LEU A 118 -15.72 -15.16 12.94
C LEU A 118 -16.82 -14.30 13.56
N GLN A 119 -18.06 -14.80 13.56
CA GLN A 119 -19.19 -14.13 14.18
C GLN A 119 -19.43 -14.61 15.61
N VAL A 120 -20.14 -13.82 16.41
CA VAL A 120 -20.37 -14.10 17.84
C VAL A 120 -21.14 -15.41 18.04
N GLU A 121 -22.06 -15.65 17.11
CA GLU A 121 -22.99 -16.77 16.98
C GLU A 121 -22.38 -18.03 16.33
N HIS A 122 -21.08 -18.06 16.04
CA HIS A 122 -20.40 -19.26 15.53
C HIS A 122 -20.60 -20.49 16.42
N THR A 123 -20.87 -20.29 17.71
CA THR A 123 -21.01 -21.35 18.71
C THR A 123 -22.20 -22.28 18.43
N VAL A 124 -23.27 -21.83 17.76
CA VAL A 124 -24.38 -22.73 17.39
C VAL A 124 -23.97 -23.65 16.25
N THR A 125 -23.14 -23.17 15.32
CA THR A 125 -22.54 -24.01 14.27
C THR A 125 -21.56 -25.03 14.88
N GLU A 126 -20.72 -24.61 15.84
CA GLU A 126 -19.86 -25.55 16.58
C GLU A 126 -20.69 -26.63 17.31
N ALA A 127 -21.78 -26.23 17.97
CA ALA A 127 -22.61 -27.16 18.74
C ALA A 127 -23.26 -28.25 17.88
N VAL A 128 -23.70 -27.93 16.65
CA VAL A 128 -24.31 -28.92 15.74
C VAL A 128 -23.32 -29.68 14.88
N THR A 129 -22.14 -29.12 14.59
CA THR A 129 -21.13 -29.81 13.75
C THR A 129 -20.12 -30.60 14.59
N GLY A 130 -19.87 -30.18 15.82
CA GLY A 130 -18.78 -30.66 16.67
C GLY A 130 -17.39 -30.16 16.25
N LEU A 131 -17.33 -29.19 15.33
CA LEU A 131 -16.08 -28.55 14.92
C LEU A 131 -15.68 -27.45 15.90
N ASP A 132 -14.37 -27.25 16.08
CA ASP A 132 -13.79 -26.08 16.72
C ASP A 132 -13.40 -25.08 15.63
N LEU A 133 -14.24 -24.05 15.44
CA LEU A 133 -14.09 -23.11 14.35
C LEU A 133 -12.88 -22.20 14.57
N VAL A 134 -12.58 -21.82 15.82
CA VAL A 134 -11.40 -20.99 16.14
C VAL A 134 -10.12 -21.76 15.80
N ALA A 135 -10.02 -23.03 16.19
CA ALA A 135 -8.86 -23.86 15.88
C ALA A 135 -8.69 -24.06 14.36
N LEU A 136 -9.79 -24.31 13.63
CA LEU A 136 -9.75 -24.41 12.18
C LEU A 136 -9.27 -23.10 11.53
N GLN A 137 -9.76 -21.96 12.01
CA GLN A 137 -9.35 -20.64 11.53
C GLN A 137 -7.85 -20.41 11.69
N LEU A 138 -7.31 -20.73 12.88
CA LEU A 138 -5.88 -20.60 13.18
C LEU A 138 -5.03 -21.51 12.29
N ARG A 139 -5.47 -22.75 12.06
CA ARG A 139 -4.73 -23.70 11.20
C ARG A 139 -4.75 -23.28 9.73
N ILE A 140 -5.86 -22.75 9.21
CA ILE A 140 -5.91 -22.19 7.84
C ILE A 140 -5.01 -20.96 7.71
N ALA A 141 -5.00 -20.09 8.72
CA ALA A 141 -4.08 -18.96 8.76
C ALA A 141 -2.61 -19.41 8.73
N ALA A 142 -2.30 -20.51 9.41
CA ALA A 142 -0.99 -21.17 9.38
C ALA A 142 -0.67 -21.90 8.06
N GLY A 143 -1.63 -21.98 7.12
CA GLY A 143 -1.43 -22.55 5.78
C GLY A 143 -1.98 -23.96 5.57
N ALA A 144 -2.69 -24.53 6.55
CA ALA A 144 -3.32 -25.83 6.38
C ALA A 144 -4.46 -25.78 5.35
N THR A 145 -4.53 -26.81 4.52
CA THR A 145 -5.61 -27.06 3.55
C THR A 145 -6.81 -27.73 4.21
N LEU A 146 -8.01 -27.64 3.63
CA LEU A 146 -9.20 -28.31 4.16
C LEU A 146 -8.99 -29.83 4.32
N ALA A 147 -8.28 -30.46 3.39
CA ALA A 147 -7.94 -31.88 3.44
C ALA A 147 -7.09 -32.25 4.68
N GLU A 148 -6.09 -31.43 5.01
CA GLU A 148 -5.23 -31.62 6.21
C GLU A 148 -5.98 -31.36 7.54
N LEU A 149 -7.12 -30.67 7.46
CA LEU A 149 -8.05 -30.47 8.57
C LEU A 149 -9.07 -31.62 8.69
N GLY A 150 -9.05 -32.59 7.77
CA GLY A 150 -10.04 -33.66 7.70
C GLY A 150 -11.40 -33.19 7.18
N LEU A 151 -11.44 -32.08 6.45
CA LEU A 151 -12.65 -31.50 5.87
C LEU A 151 -12.67 -31.73 4.35
N SER A 152 -13.83 -32.12 3.84
CA SER A 152 -14.03 -32.39 2.41
C SER A 152 -15.29 -31.68 1.91
N PRO A 153 -15.19 -30.77 0.92
CA PRO A 153 -16.37 -30.16 0.30
C PRO A 153 -17.34 -31.17 -0.30
N ALA A 154 -16.87 -32.37 -0.67
CA ALA A 154 -17.72 -33.45 -1.18
C ALA A 154 -18.52 -34.16 -0.07
N GLN A 155 -18.13 -34.00 1.19
CA GLN A 155 -18.78 -34.61 2.35
C GLN A 155 -18.82 -33.60 3.52
N PRO A 156 -19.60 -32.51 3.37
CA PRO A 156 -19.71 -31.50 4.43
C PRO A 156 -20.35 -32.11 5.70
N PRO A 157 -20.00 -31.61 6.90
CA PRO A 157 -20.55 -32.12 8.14
C PRO A 157 -22.06 -31.89 8.20
N LEU A 158 -22.80 -32.96 8.48
CA LEU A 158 -24.25 -32.88 8.71
C LEU A 158 -24.53 -32.39 10.14
N PRO A 159 -25.55 -31.53 10.36
CA PRO A 159 -25.91 -31.05 11.68
C PRO A 159 -26.39 -32.20 12.57
N ARG A 160 -25.79 -32.31 13.76
CA ARG A 160 -26.12 -33.29 14.80
C ARG A 160 -27.15 -32.68 15.75
N GLY A 161 -28.42 -32.73 15.38
CA GLY A 161 -29.51 -32.12 16.14
C GLY A 161 -29.60 -30.61 15.90
N MET A 162 -30.05 -29.85 16.90
CA MET A 162 -30.23 -28.39 16.81
C MET A 162 -29.61 -27.69 18.02
N ALA A 163 -29.21 -26.44 17.81
CA ALA A 163 -28.71 -25.54 18.84
C ALA A 163 -29.35 -24.15 18.74
N VAL A 164 -29.45 -23.48 19.89
CA VAL A 164 -29.89 -22.09 19.99
C VAL A 164 -28.96 -21.34 20.95
N GLN A 165 -28.53 -20.15 20.55
CA GLN A 165 -27.80 -19.20 21.38
C GLN A 165 -28.75 -18.11 21.86
N TRP A 166 -28.61 -17.74 23.13
CA TRP A 166 -29.29 -16.60 23.77
C TRP A 166 -28.23 -15.58 24.22
N ARG A 167 -28.33 -14.35 23.73
CA ARG A 167 -27.42 -13.24 24.10
C ARG A 167 -27.89 -12.52 25.37
N ILE A 168 -27.15 -12.72 26.45
CA ILE A 168 -27.42 -12.11 27.74
C ILE A 168 -26.64 -10.80 27.82
N ASN A 169 -27.35 -9.68 27.86
CA ASN A 169 -26.78 -8.33 27.80
C ASN A 169 -27.00 -7.57 29.12
N ALA A 170 -26.05 -6.71 29.48
CA ALA A 170 -26.17 -5.70 30.53
C ALA A 170 -27.01 -4.53 30.04
N GLU A 171 -28.33 -4.65 30.12
CA GLU A 171 -29.26 -3.64 29.64
C GLU A 171 -30.58 -3.64 30.43
N THR A 172 -31.25 -2.49 30.44
CA THR A 172 -32.64 -2.32 30.87
C THR A 172 -33.51 -2.00 29.67
N LEU A 173 -34.79 -2.35 29.72
CA LEU A 173 -35.75 -2.05 28.65
C LEU A 173 -36.69 -0.94 29.10
N ASP A 174 -36.86 0.09 28.27
CA ASP A 174 -37.86 1.13 28.51
C ASP A 174 -39.28 0.68 28.09
N ALA A 175 -40.27 1.54 28.30
CA ALA A 175 -41.67 1.25 27.97
C ALA A 175 -41.91 0.94 26.48
N HIS A 176 -41.02 1.38 25.59
CA HIS A 176 -41.08 1.14 24.15
C HIS A 176 -40.16 -0.02 23.71
N GLY A 177 -39.54 -0.72 24.66
CA GLY A 177 -38.66 -1.85 24.40
C GLY A 177 -37.29 -1.47 23.90
N GLN A 178 -36.90 -0.21 24.04
CA GLN A 178 -35.56 0.23 23.71
C GLN A 178 -34.62 -0.15 24.86
N ALA A 179 -33.47 -0.73 24.52
CA ALA A 179 -32.45 -1.03 25.51
C ALA A 179 -31.64 0.20 25.89
N ARG A 180 -31.36 0.30 27.18
CA ARG A 180 -30.37 1.21 27.75
C ARG A 180 -29.30 0.35 28.42
N PRO A 181 -28.01 0.52 28.07
CA PRO A 181 -26.93 -0.19 28.73
C PRO A 181 -27.00 0.00 30.24
N ALA A 182 -26.92 -1.10 30.98
CA ALA A 182 -26.87 -1.10 32.43
C ALA A 182 -25.40 -1.11 32.89
N SER A 183 -25.12 -0.47 34.02
CA SER A 183 -23.80 -0.47 34.65
C SER A 183 -23.91 -0.77 36.13
N GLY A 184 -22.90 -1.42 36.69
CA GLY A 184 -22.91 -1.89 38.08
C GLY A 184 -22.01 -3.10 38.26
N THR A 185 -21.84 -3.52 39.50
CA THR A 185 -21.05 -4.69 39.86
C THR A 185 -21.95 -5.92 39.89
N LEU A 186 -21.58 -6.95 39.15
CA LEU A 186 -22.21 -8.27 39.23
C LEU A 186 -21.92 -8.87 40.60
N ARG A 187 -22.92 -8.92 41.48
CA ARG A 187 -22.78 -9.48 42.83
C ARG A 187 -22.87 -11.00 42.84
N ARG A 188 -23.77 -11.55 42.02
CA ARG A 188 -23.95 -12.97 41.81
C ARG A 188 -24.02 -13.28 40.32
N CYS A 189 -23.46 -14.42 39.94
CA CYS A 189 -23.33 -14.84 38.55
C CYS A 189 -23.40 -16.36 38.46
N ASP A 190 -24.62 -16.91 38.51
CA ASP A 190 -24.85 -18.34 38.40
C ASP A 190 -25.33 -18.69 36.99
N TRP A 191 -24.65 -19.66 36.39
CA TRP A 191 -24.93 -20.11 35.04
C TRP A 191 -25.51 -21.53 35.03
N PRO A 192 -26.38 -21.86 34.07
CA PRO A 192 -26.93 -23.20 33.92
C PRO A 192 -25.83 -24.18 33.50
N GLY A 193 -25.92 -25.41 34.01
CA GLY A 193 -24.95 -26.47 33.74
C GLY A 193 -25.62 -27.80 33.39
N GLY A 194 -24.88 -28.69 32.74
CA GLY A 194 -25.34 -30.02 32.36
C GLY A 194 -25.09 -30.34 30.89
N PRO A 195 -25.42 -31.56 30.44
CA PRO A 195 -25.22 -31.96 29.05
C PRO A 195 -25.89 -30.98 28.10
N GLY A 196 -25.31 -30.74 26.92
CA GLY A 196 -25.92 -29.88 25.88
C GLY A 196 -26.11 -28.42 26.26
N LEU A 197 -25.50 -27.94 27.36
CA LEU A 197 -25.47 -26.53 27.74
C LEU A 197 -24.02 -26.04 27.70
N ARG A 198 -23.80 -24.91 27.04
CA ARG A 198 -22.49 -24.23 26.94
C ARG A 198 -22.68 -22.75 27.22
N ILE A 199 -21.77 -22.19 28.00
CA ILE A 199 -21.74 -20.76 28.32
C ILE A 199 -20.38 -20.21 27.91
N ASP A 200 -20.41 -19.24 27.00
CA ASP A 200 -19.24 -18.43 26.66
C ASP A 200 -19.46 -17.05 27.26
N THR A 201 -18.70 -16.68 28.28
CA THR A 201 -18.94 -15.48 29.09
C THR A 201 -17.64 -14.84 29.54
N HIS A 202 -17.66 -13.51 29.68
CA HIS A 202 -16.62 -12.77 30.38
C HIS A 202 -17.10 -12.30 31.76
N ALA A 203 -18.39 -12.50 32.09
CA ALA A 203 -19.00 -12.09 33.33
C ALA A 203 -18.68 -13.06 34.48
N SER A 204 -18.29 -12.48 35.62
CA SER A 204 -18.01 -13.19 36.86
C SER A 204 -18.51 -12.40 38.06
N ALA A 205 -18.76 -13.08 39.19
CA ALA A 205 -19.11 -12.40 40.43
C ALA A 205 -17.96 -11.48 40.88
N GLY A 206 -18.30 -10.27 41.33
CA GLY A 206 -17.38 -9.18 41.66
C GLY A 206 -16.93 -8.34 40.46
N ALA A 207 -17.18 -8.76 39.23
CA ALA A 207 -16.81 -7.97 38.05
C ALA A 207 -17.71 -6.74 37.89
N THR A 208 -17.14 -5.64 37.40
CA THR A 208 -17.87 -4.43 37.03
C THR A 208 -17.67 -4.18 35.53
N PRO A 209 -18.52 -4.80 34.67
CA PRO A 209 -18.44 -4.61 33.22
C PRO A 209 -18.44 -3.12 32.86
N SER A 210 -17.51 -2.73 32.00
CA SER A 210 -17.29 -1.32 31.67
C SER A 210 -18.37 -0.80 30.73
N ARG A 211 -18.92 0.38 31.03
CA ARG A 211 -19.89 1.10 30.18
C ARG A 211 -19.32 1.58 28.84
N HIS A 212 -18.03 1.37 28.60
CA HIS A 212 -17.32 1.73 27.37
C HIS A 212 -17.22 0.57 26.36
N HIS A 213 -17.65 -0.64 26.73
CA HIS A 213 -17.60 -1.83 25.88
C HIS A 213 -19.02 -2.34 25.57
N ASP A 214 -19.13 -3.34 24.68
CA ASP A 214 -20.39 -3.98 24.33
C ASP A 214 -21.12 -4.53 25.57
N SER A 215 -22.45 -4.39 25.58
CA SER A 215 -23.31 -4.87 26.65
C SER A 215 -23.38 -6.41 26.78
N LEU A 216 -22.93 -7.18 25.79
CA LEU A 216 -23.00 -8.65 25.79
C LEU A 216 -22.18 -9.26 26.93
N LEU A 217 -22.84 -9.76 27.98
CA LEU A 217 -22.21 -10.41 29.12
C LEU A 217 -21.87 -11.87 28.85
N ALA A 218 -22.83 -12.62 28.31
CA ALA A 218 -22.74 -14.05 28.11
C ALA A 218 -23.54 -14.54 26.90
N LYS A 219 -23.08 -15.65 26.32
CA LYS A 219 -23.78 -16.40 25.29
C LYS A 219 -24.19 -17.74 25.88
N LEU A 220 -25.49 -17.95 26.08
CA LEU A 220 -26.02 -19.24 26.51
C LEU A 220 -26.38 -20.08 25.28
N VAL A 221 -25.63 -21.15 25.06
CA VAL A 221 -25.85 -22.08 23.95
C VAL A 221 -26.51 -23.35 24.49
N VAL A 222 -27.66 -23.67 23.94
CA VAL A 222 -28.45 -24.86 24.28
C VAL A 222 -28.50 -25.75 23.06
N HIS A 223 -28.15 -27.02 23.21
CA HIS A 223 -28.11 -28.02 22.14
C HIS A 223 -28.97 -29.22 22.50
N HIS A 224 -29.63 -29.84 21.52
CA HIS A 224 -30.35 -31.10 21.71
C HIS A 224 -30.27 -31.99 20.46
N ALA A 225 -30.04 -33.30 20.66
CA ALA A 225 -29.80 -34.25 19.57
C ALA A 225 -31.04 -34.57 18.72
N SER A 226 -32.26 -34.37 19.25
CA SER A 226 -33.51 -34.76 18.56
C SER A 226 -33.86 -33.92 17.33
N GLY A 227 -33.22 -32.77 17.13
CA GLY A 227 -33.56 -31.85 16.04
C GLY A 227 -35.00 -31.31 16.10
N ASP A 228 -35.63 -31.32 17.27
CA ASP A 228 -37.01 -30.86 17.48
C ASP A 228 -37.02 -29.48 18.14
N TRP A 229 -37.55 -28.48 17.43
CA TRP A 229 -37.57 -27.08 17.87
C TRP A 229 -38.33 -26.87 19.20
N PRO A 230 -39.57 -27.38 19.37
CA PRO A 230 -40.28 -27.28 20.66
C PRO A 230 -39.51 -27.88 21.84
N THR A 231 -38.82 -29.01 21.65
CA THR A 231 -37.99 -29.63 22.70
C THR A 231 -36.78 -28.76 23.05
N LEU A 232 -36.10 -28.20 22.05
CA LEU A 232 -34.97 -27.31 22.27
C LEU A 232 -35.39 -26.01 22.98
N LEU A 233 -36.56 -25.47 22.64
CA LEU A 233 -37.10 -24.27 23.25
C LEU A 233 -37.50 -24.50 24.72
N ARG A 234 -38.12 -25.63 25.06
CA ARG A 234 -38.39 -26.02 26.46
C ARG A 234 -37.09 -26.16 27.28
N ARG A 235 -36.05 -26.75 26.68
CA ARG A 235 -34.73 -26.86 27.32
C ARG A 235 -34.11 -25.47 27.55
N SER A 236 -34.28 -24.57 26.57
CA SER A 236 -33.82 -23.19 26.67
C SER A 236 -34.52 -22.40 27.76
N ALA A 237 -35.85 -22.53 27.86
CA ALA A 237 -36.63 -21.90 28.92
C ALA A 237 -36.15 -22.34 30.32
N ARG A 238 -35.83 -23.63 30.49
CA ARG A 238 -35.24 -24.14 31.72
C ARG A 238 -33.85 -23.55 31.99
N ALA A 239 -32.96 -23.55 31.00
CA ALA A 239 -31.60 -23.03 31.16
C ALA A 239 -31.59 -21.52 31.49
N LEU A 240 -32.47 -20.73 30.84
CA LEU A 240 -32.64 -19.31 31.13
C LEU A 240 -33.23 -19.02 32.52
N ALA A 241 -34.07 -19.92 33.03
CA ALA A 241 -34.60 -19.83 34.40
C ALA A 241 -33.53 -20.14 35.47
N GLU A 242 -32.54 -20.97 35.12
CA GLU A 242 -31.40 -21.31 35.98
C GLU A 242 -30.32 -20.21 36.02
N CYS A 243 -30.27 -19.30 35.03
CA CYS A 243 -29.40 -18.12 35.06
C CYS A 243 -29.79 -17.17 36.20
N ARG A 244 -28.88 -16.87 37.14
CA ARG A 244 -29.08 -15.87 38.21
C ARG A 244 -27.96 -14.83 38.22
N LEU A 245 -28.30 -13.62 37.80
CA LEU A 245 -27.42 -12.46 37.80
C LEU A 245 -28.01 -11.39 38.71
N THR A 246 -27.24 -10.92 39.71
CA THR A 246 -27.67 -9.83 40.62
C THR A 246 -26.64 -8.71 40.66
N GLY A 247 -27.05 -7.51 41.07
CA GLY A 247 -26.20 -6.31 41.13
C GLY A 247 -26.03 -5.54 39.81
N LEU A 248 -26.50 -6.11 38.69
CA LEU A 248 -26.53 -5.46 37.38
C LEU A 248 -27.81 -5.87 36.63
N ALA A 249 -28.52 -4.91 36.06
CA ALA A 249 -29.71 -5.20 35.27
C ALA A 249 -29.35 -5.88 33.93
N THR A 250 -30.16 -6.85 33.51
CA THR A 250 -29.92 -7.62 32.29
C THR A 250 -31.20 -7.82 31.49
N ASN A 251 -31.07 -8.23 30.23
CA ASN A 251 -32.19 -8.61 29.38
C ASN A 251 -32.77 -10.01 29.65
N LEU A 252 -32.32 -10.72 30.71
CA LEU A 252 -32.83 -12.06 31.05
C LEU A 252 -34.36 -12.17 31.10
N PRO A 253 -35.11 -11.20 31.67
CA PRO A 253 -36.58 -11.26 31.65
C PRO A 253 -37.17 -11.32 30.23
N LEU A 254 -36.55 -10.59 29.29
CA LEU A 254 -36.96 -10.61 27.88
C LEU A 254 -36.68 -11.97 27.27
N LEU A 255 -35.47 -12.51 27.45
CA LEU A 255 -35.11 -13.82 26.89
C LEU A 255 -36.02 -14.94 27.42
N ARG A 256 -36.35 -14.93 28.72
CA ARG A 256 -37.32 -15.86 29.33
C ARG A 256 -38.71 -15.74 28.72
N THR A 257 -39.16 -14.49 28.48
CA THR A 257 -40.45 -14.22 27.84
C THR A 257 -40.47 -14.75 26.40
N LEU A 258 -39.40 -14.53 25.64
CA LEU A 258 -39.25 -15.04 24.27
C LEU A 258 -39.20 -16.56 24.22
N ALA A 259 -38.48 -17.20 25.14
CA ALA A 259 -38.40 -18.67 25.22
C ALA A 259 -39.75 -19.33 25.54
N ALA A 260 -40.69 -18.59 26.14
CA ALA A 260 -42.04 -19.06 26.45
C ALA A 260 -43.10 -18.58 25.43
N ASP A 261 -42.72 -17.83 24.40
CA ASP A 261 -43.68 -17.21 23.48
C ASP A 261 -44.24 -18.21 22.46
N PRO A 262 -45.59 -18.31 22.30
CA PRO A 262 -46.20 -19.21 21.33
C PRO A 262 -45.80 -18.96 19.87
N ALA A 263 -45.56 -17.70 19.47
CA ALA A 263 -45.15 -17.40 18.10
C ALA A 263 -43.70 -17.83 17.85
N VAL A 264 -42.82 -17.72 18.85
CA VAL A 264 -41.46 -18.29 18.79
C VAL A 264 -41.52 -19.82 18.72
N ALA A 265 -42.37 -20.45 19.54
CA ALA A 265 -42.56 -21.91 19.52
C ALA A 265 -43.12 -22.44 18.20
N ALA A 266 -44.00 -21.69 17.55
CA ALA A 266 -44.56 -22.00 16.24
C ALA A 266 -43.66 -21.57 15.07
N ASP A 267 -42.50 -20.98 15.34
CA ASP A 267 -41.59 -20.41 14.34
C ASP A 267 -42.30 -19.42 13.40
N GLN A 268 -43.15 -18.55 13.96
CA GLN A 268 -43.92 -17.52 13.25
C GLN A 268 -43.33 -16.13 13.51
N VAL A 269 -42.04 -15.96 13.21
CA VAL A 269 -41.29 -14.74 13.49
C VAL A 269 -40.66 -14.15 12.23
N HIS A 270 -40.38 -12.84 12.25
CA HIS A 270 -39.63 -12.12 11.23
C HIS A 270 -38.79 -11.03 11.90
N THR A 271 -37.86 -10.43 11.16
CA THR A 271 -36.89 -9.41 11.65
C THR A 271 -37.48 -8.17 12.33
N ARG A 272 -38.78 -7.92 12.16
CA ARG A 272 -39.54 -6.83 12.79
C ARG A 272 -40.56 -7.30 13.84
N TRP A 273 -40.76 -8.60 13.97
CA TRP A 273 -41.81 -9.19 14.82
C TRP A 273 -41.70 -8.72 16.27
N LEU A 274 -40.49 -8.61 16.83
CA LEU A 274 -40.31 -8.17 18.21
C LEU A 274 -40.83 -6.75 18.45
N GLN A 275 -40.71 -5.87 17.46
CA GLN A 275 -41.26 -4.51 17.52
C GLN A 275 -42.79 -4.54 17.46
N ASP A 276 -43.35 -5.38 16.59
CA ASP A 276 -44.80 -5.49 16.40
C ASP A 276 -45.49 -6.18 17.59
N ALA A 277 -44.82 -7.14 18.22
CA ALA A 277 -45.30 -7.90 19.38
C ALA A 277 -44.98 -7.24 20.73
N TRP A 278 -44.24 -6.12 20.74
CA TRP A 278 -43.78 -5.46 21.97
C TRP A 278 -44.92 -5.14 22.96
N PRO A 279 -46.06 -4.56 22.54
CA PRO A 279 -47.16 -4.27 23.46
C PRO A 279 -47.69 -5.50 24.21
N GLN A 280 -47.73 -6.66 23.55
CA GLN A 280 -48.19 -7.92 24.14
C GLN A 280 -47.10 -8.61 24.99
N LEU A 281 -45.82 -8.35 24.71
CA LEU A 281 -44.69 -8.87 25.48
C LEU A 281 -44.49 -8.11 26.78
N GLN A 282 -44.74 -6.79 26.80
CA GLN A 282 -44.54 -5.93 27.98
C GLN A 282 -45.32 -6.42 29.21
N GLY A 283 -46.57 -6.86 29.03
CA GLY A 283 -47.39 -7.39 30.11
C GLY A 283 -46.89 -8.73 30.70
N ARG A 284 -46.17 -9.53 29.91
CA ARG A 284 -45.59 -10.82 30.34
C ARG A 284 -44.19 -10.67 30.94
N LEU A 285 -43.47 -9.60 30.58
CA LEU A 285 -42.15 -9.28 31.09
C LEU A 285 -42.15 -9.11 32.62
N ALA A 286 -43.22 -8.53 33.17
CA ALA A 286 -43.41 -8.35 34.61
C ALA A 286 -43.42 -9.68 35.40
N ALA A 287 -43.87 -10.78 34.79
CA ALA A 287 -43.90 -12.10 35.41
C ALA A 287 -42.51 -12.78 35.47
N HIS A 288 -41.54 -12.28 34.71
CA HIS A 288 -40.15 -12.79 34.64
C HIS A 288 -39.12 -11.83 35.22
N THR A 289 -39.56 -10.72 35.81
CA THR A 289 -38.70 -9.78 36.52
C THR A 289 -38.46 -10.36 37.91
N ASP A 290 -37.23 -10.83 38.19
CA ASP A 290 -36.89 -11.37 39.50
C ASP A 290 -37.10 -10.28 40.57
N VAL A 291 -38.02 -10.50 41.52
CA VAL A 291 -38.17 -9.63 42.70
C VAL A 291 -36.89 -9.76 43.51
N ALA A 292 -36.09 -8.69 43.55
CA ALA A 292 -34.88 -8.65 44.36
C ALA A 292 -35.20 -8.94 45.83
N ASP A 293 -34.38 -9.78 46.46
CA ASP A 293 -34.41 -10.03 47.90
C ASP A 293 -34.07 -8.70 48.62
N PRO A 294 -34.86 -8.23 49.61
CA PRO A 294 -34.69 -6.89 50.21
C PRO A 294 -33.34 -6.65 50.91
N GLY A 295 -32.53 -7.69 51.11
CA GLY A 295 -31.21 -7.61 51.75
C GLY A 295 -30.06 -7.17 50.84
N ASP A 296 -30.27 -7.09 49.51
CA ASP A 296 -29.20 -6.79 48.54
C ASP A 296 -29.16 -5.32 48.08
N LEU A 297 -29.90 -4.40 48.73
CA LEU A 297 -29.87 -2.96 48.41
C LEU A 297 -29.60 -2.11 49.66
N VAL A 298 -28.35 -2.12 50.14
CA VAL A 298 -27.77 -1.09 51.02
C VAL A 298 -26.33 -0.95 50.49
N ASP A 299 -25.88 0.15 49.88
CA ASP A 299 -25.94 1.55 50.29
C ASP A 299 -26.37 2.52 49.15
N GLY A 300 -27.19 3.50 49.52
CA GLY A 300 -27.05 4.87 49.00
C GLY A 300 -27.92 5.32 47.83
N ALA A 301 -29.26 5.27 47.96
CA ALA A 301 -30.19 6.35 47.54
C ALA A 301 -31.63 5.92 47.86
N GLU A 302 -32.38 6.78 48.54
CA GLU A 302 -33.69 6.51 49.13
C GLU A 302 -34.76 6.06 48.11
N ALA A 303 -35.51 5.03 48.50
CA ALA A 303 -36.70 4.54 47.82
C ALA A 303 -37.96 5.13 48.46
N THR A 304 -38.93 5.53 47.63
CA THR A 304 -40.36 5.61 48.02
C THR A 304 -41.19 4.69 47.13
N ALA A 305 -42.07 3.94 47.79
CA ALA A 305 -42.79 2.75 47.34
C ALA A 305 -44.01 3.02 46.41
N PRO A 306 -44.62 1.97 45.82
CA PRO A 306 -45.45 2.04 44.62
C PRO A 306 -46.97 1.99 44.90
N GLY A 307 -47.76 2.71 44.10
CA GLY A 307 -49.21 2.51 44.04
C GLY A 307 -50.05 3.72 43.63
N ALA A 308 -49.98 4.12 42.36
CA ALA A 308 -51.04 4.74 41.57
C ALA A 308 -50.45 5.22 40.23
N THR A 309 -51.15 4.95 39.12
CA THR A 309 -50.81 5.46 37.78
C THR A 309 -50.59 6.97 37.82
N PRO A 310 -49.59 7.49 37.11
CA PRO A 310 -49.99 8.33 35.98
C PRO A 310 -49.04 8.21 34.79
N ALA A 311 -49.63 8.17 33.59
CA ALA A 311 -49.25 9.06 32.50
C ALA A 311 -48.21 10.14 32.93
N HIS A 312 -47.20 10.42 32.11
CA HIS A 312 -46.83 11.83 32.01
C HIS A 312 -47.99 12.58 31.33
N ALA A 313 -49.11 12.71 32.04
CA ALA A 313 -49.71 14.02 32.16
C ALA A 313 -48.57 14.90 32.66
N ALA A 314 -48.32 16.01 31.97
CA ALA A 314 -47.53 17.10 32.51
C ALA A 314 -47.86 17.21 34.00
N THR A 315 -46.88 17.03 34.87
CA THR A 315 -47.10 17.46 36.24
C THR A 315 -47.46 18.95 36.12
N ALA A 316 -48.35 19.46 36.98
CA ALA A 316 -48.66 20.89 36.98
C ALA A 316 -47.42 21.78 37.25
N ALA A 317 -46.23 21.18 37.43
CA ALA A 317 -44.92 21.82 37.55
C ALA A 317 -44.10 21.87 36.24
N ASP A 318 -44.52 21.19 35.16
CA ASP A 318 -43.82 21.13 33.85
C ASP A 318 -44.58 21.83 32.70
N ALA A 319 -45.77 22.37 32.97
CA ALA A 319 -46.40 23.30 32.04
C ALA A 319 -45.69 24.66 32.18
N PRO A 320 -45.18 25.26 31.09
CA PRO A 320 -44.58 26.58 31.19
C PRO A 320 -45.62 27.56 31.75
N PRO A 321 -45.22 28.46 32.68
CA PRO A 321 -46.11 29.50 33.17
C PRO A 321 -46.75 30.28 32.01
N PRO A 322 -47.96 30.87 32.17
CA PRO A 322 -48.62 31.63 31.10
C PRO A 322 -47.68 32.68 30.50
N GLY A 323 -47.42 32.59 29.19
CA GLY A 323 -46.50 33.48 28.47
C GLY A 323 -45.04 33.03 28.43
N GLN A 324 -44.69 31.84 28.93
CA GLN A 324 -43.33 31.27 28.87
C GLN A 324 -43.28 29.99 28.00
N GLN A 325 -42.07 29.53 27.69
CA GLN A 325 -41.75 28.33 26.92
C GLN A 325 -40.70 27.51 27.66
N ALA A 326 -40.69 26.20 27.44
CA ALA A 326 -39.69 25.29 28.02
C ALA A 326 -38.45 25.21 27.12
N LEU A 327 -37.26 25.38 27.70
CA LEU A 327 -36.01 24.89 27.10
C LEU A 327 -35.81 23.45 27.57
N THR A 328 -35.68 22.49 26.65
CA THR A 328 -35.55 21.07 26.98
C THR A 328 -34.21 20.50 26.54
N ALA A 329 -33.71 19.48 27.25
CA ALA A 329 -32.48 18.78 26.88
C ALA A 329 -32.69 17.97 25.60
N ALA A 330 -31.89 18.25 24.55
CA ALA A 330 -31.95 17.50 23.30
C ALA A 330 -31.37 16.08 23.40
N MET A 331 -30.67 15.78 24.49
CA MET A 331 -30.08 14.47 24.78
C MET A 331 -29.85 14.33 26.28
N ALA A 332 -29.68 13.09 26.74
CA ALA A 332 -29.27 12.84 28.12
C ALA A 332 -27.79 13.22 28.33
N GLY A 333 -27.49 13.91 29.43
CA GLY A 333 -26.14 14.39 29.72
C GLY A 333 -26.03 14.99 31.11
N ARG A 334 -24.82 15.36 31.51
CA ARG A 334 -24.56 16.07 32.76
C ARG A 334 -24.49 17.57 32.50
N VAL A 335 -25.19 18.41 33.24
CA VAL A 335 -25.05 19.87 33.17
C VAL A 335 -23.66 20.25 33.66
N VAL A 336 -22.86 20.86 32.78
CA VAL A 336 -21.48 21.23 33.06
C VAL A 336 -21.38 22.67 33.52
N ALA A 337 -22.00 23.58 32.77
CA ALA A 337 -21.93 25.02 33.00
C ALA A 337 -23.15 25.72 32.41
N PHE A 338 -23.56 26.83 33.01
CA PHE A 338 -24.53 27.75 32.42
C PHE A 338 -23.83 28.86 31.62
N SER A 339 -24.20 29.00 30.36
CA SER A 339 -23.63 30.02 29.46
C SER A 339 -24.35 31.38 29.59
N ALA A 340 -25.47 31.42 30.34
CA ALA A 340 -26.20 32.64 30.66
C ALA A 340 -26.84 32.61 32.07
N ALA A 341 -26.97 33.78 32.70
CA ALA A 341 -27.64 33.92 33.99
C ALA A 341 -29.15 34.12 33.82
N ALA A 342 -29.95 33.71 34.82
CA ALA A 342 -31.38 34.03 34.85
C ALA A 342 -31.60 35.57 34.76
N GLY A 343 -32.54 35.99 33.93
CA GLY A 343 -32.80 37.38 33.53
C GLY A 343 -32.14 37.80 32.21
N SER A 344 -31.21 37.02 31.66
CA SER A 344 -30.48 37.37 30.42
C SER A 344 -31.37 37.28 29.17
N LEU A 345 -31.20 38.22 28.24
CA LEU A 345 -31.80 38.19 26.90
C LEU A 345 -30.90 37.35 25.98
N LEU A 346 -31.46 36.29 25.40
CA LEU A 346 -30.77 35.37 24.50
C LEU A 346 -31.26 35.55 23.06
N ALA A 347 -30.33 35.65 22.12
CA ALA A 347 -30.64 35.64 20.69
C ALA A 347 -30.98 34.22 20.21
N ALA A 348 -31.69 34.09 19.08
CA ALA A 348 -31.89 32.78 18.46
C ALA A 348 -30.54 32.13 18.13
N GLY A 349 -30.37 30.86 18.52
CA GLY A 349 -29.12 30.11 18.35
C GLY A 349 -28.07 30.36 19.45
N ALA A 350 -28.31 31.27 20.40
CA ALA A 350 -27.40 31.47 21.52
C ALA A 350 -27.38 30.26 22.46
N GLU A 351 -26.19 29.83 22.87
CA GLU A 351 -25.99 28.76 23.84
C GLU A 351 -26.48 29.20 25.23
N ALA A 352 -27.35 28.40 25.83
CA ALA A 352 -27.90 28.65 27.16
C ALA A 352 -27.13 27.89 28.24
N LEU A 353 -26.76 26.63 27.99
CA LEU A 353 -25.94 25.80 28.88
C LEU A 353 -25.18 24.71 28.13
N LEU A 354 -24.21 24.08 28.80
CA LEU A 354 -23.42 22.95 28.29
C LEU A 354 -23.81 21.64 28.97
N LEU A 355 -24.01 20.59 28.16
CA LEU A 355 -24.21 19.21 28.60
C LEU A 355 -23.01 18.33 28.24
N GLU A 356 -22.49 17.56 29.19
CA GLU A 356 -21.52 16.50 28.94
C GLU A 356 -22.25 15.18 28.68
N ALA A 357 -22.14 14.67 27.46
CA ALA A 357 -22.68 13.38 27.06
C ALA A 357 -21.62 12.64 26.24
N MET A 358 -21.44 11.34 26.49
CA MET A 358 -20.50 10.50 25.72
C MET A 358 -19.06 11.05 25.62
N LYS A 359 -18.54 11.68 26.69
CA LYS A 359 -17.21 12.34 26.77
C LYS A 359 -17.05 13.59 25.88
N MET A 360 -18.15 14.12 25.36
CA MET A 360 -18.20 15.34 24.56
C MET A 360 -19.12 16.37 25.23
N GLN A 361 -18.77 17.66 25.11
CA GLN A 361 -19.62 18.76 25.56
C GLN A 361 -20.52 19.22 24.42
N HIS A 362 -21.80 19.40 24.71
CA HIS A 362 -22.85 19.79 23.77
C HIS A 362 -23.54 21.06 24.30
N GLY A 363 -23.43 22.15 23.54
CA GLY A 363 -24.17 23.38 23.82
C GLY A 363 -25.66 23.19 23.56
N VAL A 364 -26.51 23.58 24.51
CA VAL A 364 -27.97 23.65 24.35
C VAL A 364 -28.34 25.08 24.01
N ALA A 365 -28.72 25.32 22.76
CA ALA A 365 -29.07 26.64 22.26
C ALA A 365 -30.59 26.93 22.32
N VAL A 366 -30.96 28.21 22.41
CA VAL A 366 -32.37 28.64 22.33
C VAL A 366 -32.82 28.75 20.86
N ALA A 367 -34.01 28.28 20.54
CA ALA A 367 -34.52 28.25 19.16
C ALA A 367 -35.01 29.61 18.64
N ALA A 368 -35.40 30.53 19.53
CA ALA A 368 -35.91 31.85 19.21
C ALA A 368 -35.46 32.87 20.28
N PRO A 369 -35.50 34.19 19.98
CA PRO A 369 -35.10 35.19 20.95
C PRO A 369 -36.00 35.14 22.20
N ALA A 370 -35.38 34.97 23.36
CA ALA A 370 -36.10 34.80 24.61
C ALA A 370 -35.30 35.34 25.80
N GLN A 371 -36.01 35.83 26.82
CA GLN A 371 -35.41 36.08 28.12
C GLN A 371 -35.40 34.78 28.93
N LEU A 372 -34.25 34.40 29.47
CA LEU A 372 -34.13 33.28 30.40
C LEU A 372 -34.77 33.66 31.73
N VAL A 373 -35.87 33.03 32.12
CA VAL A 373 -36.63 33.39 33.32
C VAL A 373 -36.09 32.66 34.56
N ALA A 374 -35.92 31.34 34.47
CA ALA A 374 -35.42 30.52 35.58
C ALA A 374 -34.83 29.19 35.10
N TRP A 375 -33.72 28.77 35.71
CA TRP A 375 -33.18 27.42 35.56
C TRP A 375 -34.00 26.40 36.36
N ARG A 376 -34.17 25.21 35.80
CA ARG A 376 -34.85 24.06 36.43
C ARG A 376 -33.91 22.93 36.81
N VAL A 377 -32.62 23.14 36.56
CA VAL A 377 -31.51 22.23 36.82
C VAL A 377 -30.36 23.03 37.43
N ALA A 378 -29.42 22.36 38.08
CA ALA A 378 -28.19 22.91 38.63
C ALA A 378 -26.95 22.33 37.92
N GLU A 379 -25.81 23.03 38.02
CA GLU A 379 -24.53 22.47 37.55
C GLU A 379 -24.23 21.17 38.29
N GLY A 380 -23.80 20.16 37.53
CA GLY A 380 -23.54 18.82 38.03
C GLY A 380 -24.72 17.85 37.93
N ASP A 381 -25.96 18.34 37.72
CA ASP A 381 -27.14 17.51 37.56
C ASP A 381 -27.06 16.63 36.31
N PHE A 382 -27.60 15.42 36.39
CA PHE A 382 -27.85 14.58 35.22
C PHE A 382 -29.26 14.83 34.71
N VAL A 383 -29.38 15.15 33.42
CA VAL A 383 -30.64 15.43 32.75
C VAL A 383 -30.94 14.34 31.72
N ALA A 384 -32.21 13.96 31.61
CA ALA A 384 -32.69 13.05 30.57
C ALA A 384 -33.06 13.83 29.29
N GLU A 385 -33.03 13.15 28.14
CA GLU A 385 -33.57 13.71 26.89
C GLU A 385 -35.05 14.11 27.08
N GLY A 386 -35.39 15.33 26.65
CA GLY A 386 -36.72 15.92 26.79
C GLY A 386 -36.99 16.59 28.15
N GLN A 387 -36.09 16.47 29.14
CA GLN A 387 -36.26 17.11 30.44
C GLN A 387 -36.19 18.65 30.32
N VAL A 388 -37.07 19.36 31.02
CA VAL A 388 -37.06 20.82 31.08
C VAL A 388 -35.82 21.31 31.84
N LEU A 389 -35.01 22.11 31.15
CA LEU A 389 -33.79 22.73 31.64
C LEU A 389 -34.04 24.14 32.17
N ALA A 390 -34.93 24.90 31.52
CA ALA A 390 -35.23 26.28 31.90
C ALA A 390 -36.60 26.75 31.40
N TRP A 391 -37.10 27.84 31.98
CA TRP A 391 -38.21 28.62 31.44
C TRP A 391 -37.71 29.85 30.69
N LEU A 392 -38.31 30.08 29.52
CA LEU A 392 -37.97 31.16 28.59
C LEU A 392 -39.20 32.06 28.36
N ALA A 393 -39.07 33.37 28.43
CA ALA A 393 -40.12 34.31 28.02
C ALA A 393 -39.81 34.84 26.61
N PRO A 394 -40.70 34.70 25.61
CA PRO A 394 -40.44 35.21 24.26
C PRO A 394 -40.24 36.73 24.26
N VAL A 395 -39.24 37.21 23.51
CA VAL A 395 -39.01 38.65 23.30
C VAL A 395 -39.03 38.99 21.81
N SER A 396 -39.43 40.22 21.47
CA SER A 396 -39.41 40.70 20.08
C SER A 396 -37.98 40.76 19.55
N ALA A 397 -37.80 40.42 18.27
CA ALA A 397 -36.48 40.40 17.62
C ALA A 397 -35.71 41.73 17.72
N GLU A 398 -36.42 42.87 17.83
CA GLU A 398 -35.84 44.21 18.00
C GLU A 398 -35.23 44.48 19.39
N ALA A 399 -35.55 43.65 20.39
CA ALA A 399 -35.11 43.80 21.78
C ALA A 399 -34.00 42.80 22.17
N ALA A 400 -33.62 41.88 21.28
CA ALA A 400 -32.60 40.87 21.54
C ALA A 400 -31.20 41.43 21.21
N PRO A 401 -30.15 41.08 21.99
CA PRO A 401 -28.77 41.41 21.61
C PRO A 401 -28.43 40.76 20.25
N PRO A 402 -27.57 41.38 19.43
CA PRO A 402 -27.12 40.77 18.17
C PRO A 402 -26.54 39.38 18.46
N ALA A 403 -26.95 38.38 17.66
CA ALA A 403 -26.43 37.03 17.81
C ALA A 403 -24.91 37.07 17.66
N ASP A 404 -24.19 36.68 18.71
CA ASP A 404 -22.74 36.55 18.68
C ASP A 404 -22.41 35.28 17.91
N THR A 405 -22.61 35.31 16.60
CA THR A 405 -21.94 34.38 15.70
C THR A 405 -20.48 34.77 15.71
N ALA A 406 -19.74 34.34 16.74
CA ALA A 406 -18.30 34.43 16.76
C ALA A 406 -17.81 33.71 15.50
N ALA A 407 -17.51 34.48 14.45
CA ALA A 407 -16.94 33.95 13.23
C ALA A 407 -15.68 33.21 13.65
N VAL A 408 -15.61 31.90 13.35
CA VAL A 408 -14.41 31.12 13.61
C VAL A 408 -13.32 31.78 12.78
N ASP A 409 -12.39 32.46 13.45
CA ASP A 409 -11.24 33.05 12.79
C ASP A 409 -10.40 31.91 12.20
N PRO A 410 -10.34 31.75 10.87
CA PRO A 410 -9.54 30.69 10.25
C PRO A 410 -8.05 30.85 10.53
N GLU A 411 -7.60 32.04 10.93
CA GLU A 411 -6.21 32.31 11.31
C GLU A 411 -5.93 31.98 12.79
N HIS A 412 -6.95 31.65 13.59
CA HIS A 412 -6.75 31.27 14.98
C HIS A 412 -6.08 29.89 15.09
N VAL A 413 -4.79 29.89 15.41
CA VAL A 413 -4.04 28.67 15.67
C VAL A 413 -4.30 28.16 17.09
N ARG A 414 -5.02 27.04 17.21
CA ARG A 414 -5.24 26.36 18.48
C ARG A 414 -3.94 25.90 19.14
N ALA A 415 -3.93 25.81 20.47
CA ALA A 415 -2.74 25.40 21.22
C ALA A 415 -2.22 23.99 20.87
N ASP A 416 -3.11 23.06 20.52
CA ASP A 416 -2.73 21.71 20.07
C ASP A 416 -2.07 21.74 18.68
N LEU A 417 -2.63 22.50 17.74
CA LEU A 417 -2.04 22.74 16.42
C LEU A 417 -0.70 23.47 16.54
N GLN A 418 -0.59 24.47 17.41
CA GLN A 418 0.67 25.17 17.67
C GLN A 418 1.77 24.21 18.17
N ARG A 419 1.43 23.21 18.99
CA ARG A 419 2.39 22.16 19.41
C ARG A 419 2.86 21.30 18.23
N VAL A 420 1.97 20.97 17.30
CA VAL A 420 2.32 20.22 16.07
C VAL A 420 3.23 21.07 15.18
N ILE A 421 2.86 22.32 14.91
CA ILE A 421 3.66 23.27 14.12
C ILE A 421 5.06 23.42 14.74
N ALA A 422 5.15 23.68 16.05
CA ALA A 422 6.41 23.81 16.75
C ALA A 422 7.26 22.51 16.67
N ARG A 423 6.62 21.34 16.79
CA ARG A 423 7.32 20.06 16.72
C ARG A 423 7.86 19.74 15.32
N HIS A 424 7.10 20.08 14.27
CA HIS A 424 7.54 19.97 12.88
C HIS A 424 8.64 20.97 12.54
N ALA A 425 8.56 22.21 13.06
CA ALA A 425 9.60 23.21 12.82
C ALA A 425 10.99 22.70 13.19
N LEU A 426 11.14 21.96 14.31
CA LEU A 426 12.41 21.35 14.74
C LEU A 426 13.03 20.38 13.72
N THR A 427 12.26 19.84 12.78
CA THR A 427 12.75 18.90 11.77
C THR A 427 13.23 19.58 10.49
N LEU A 428 12.93 20.87 10.32
CA LEU A 428 13.25 21.67 9.15
C LEU A 428 14.62 22.35 9.29
N ASP A 429 15.24 22.67 8.16
CA ASP A 429 16.59 23.24 8.11
C ASP A 429 16.67 24.62 8.80
N ASN A 430 15.61 25.42 8.71
CA ASN A 430 15.54 26.74 9.35
C ASN A 430 15.67 26.69 10.89
N ALA A 431 15.28 25.59 11.51
CA ALA A 431 15.41 25.38 12.96
C ALA A 431 16.73 24.67 13.34
N ARG A 432 17.60 24.39 12.37
CA ARG A 432 18.85 23.64 12.54
C ARG A 432 20.08 24.37 11.96
N PRO A 433 20.24 25.69 12.19
CA PRO A 433 21.22 26.51 11.48
C PRO A 433 22.68 26.03 11.63
N GLU A 434 23.06 25.50 12.79
CA GLU A 434 24.42 24.99 13.01
C GLU A 434 24.72 23.73 12.17
N ALA A 435 23.76 22.80 12.10
CA ALA A 435 23.89 21.57 11.32
C ALA A 435 23.94 21.89 9.81
N VAL A 436 23.09 22.81 9.37
CA VAL A 436 23.04 23.30 7.98
C VAL A 436 24.34 24.00 7.61
N ALA A 437 24.81 24.95 8.43
CA ALA A 437 26.05 25.68 8.18
C ALA A 437 27.27 24.74 8.14
N LYS A 438 27.34 23.76 9.04
CA LYS A 438 28.40 22.74 9.03
C LYS A 438 28.36 21.89 7.76
N ARG A 439 27.16 21.52 7.28
CA ARG A 439 26.99 20.75 6.04
C ARG A 439 27.43 21.56 4.81
N HIS A 440 26.98 22.81 4.69
CA HIS A 440 27.38 23.70 3.60
C HIS A 440 28.89 24.00 3.61
N ALA A 441 29.51 24.15 4.78
CA ALA A 441 30.96 24.34 4.90
C ALA A 441 31.77 23.13 4.40
N GLN A 442 31.17 21.93 4.38
CA GLN A 442 31.75 20.72 3.81
C GLN A 442 31.49 20.58 2.30
N GLY A 443 30.82 21.56 1.69
CA GLY A 443 30.50 21.57 0.26
C GLY A 443 29.29 20.71 -0.13
N GLY A 444 28.57 20.16 0.85
CA GLY A 444 27.37 19.37 0.62
C GLY A 444 26.09 20.15 0.97
N ARG A 445 24.98 19.74 0.38
CA ARG A 445 23.61 20.22 0.63
C ARG A 445 22.94 19.37 1.70
N THR A 446 21.88 19.87 2.30
CA THR A 446 21.07 19.09 3.23
C THR A 446 20.22 18.06 2.48
N ALA A 447 19.77 17.01 3.17
CA ALA A 447 18.84 16.04 2.61
C ALA A 447 17.56 16.70 2.07
N ARG A 448 17.05 17.74 2.77
CA ARG A 448 15.84 18.47 2.38
C ARG A 448 16.08 19.39 1.18
N GLU A 449 17.24 20.02 1.08
CA GLU A 449 17.63 20.82 -0.10
C GLU A 449 17.71 19.96 -1.38
N ASN A 450 18.21 18.72 -1.27
CA ASN A 450 18.26 17.79 -2.40
C ASN A 450 16.86 17.28 -2.78
N ILE A 451 16.00 16.97 -1.79
CA ILE A 451 14.60 16.58 -2.06
C ILE A 451 13.83 17.73 -2.70
N ALA A 452 13.97 18.96 -2.20
CA ALA A 452 13.28 20.12 -2.74
C ALA A 452 13.72 20.45 -4.18
N ASP A 453 14.97 20.18 -4.54
CA ASP A 453 15.49 20.36 -5.89
C ASP A 453 15.15 19.20 -6.83
N LEU A 454 14.89 18.01 -6.30
CA LEU A 454 14.44 16.86 -7.08
C LEU A 454 12.93 16.93 -7.36
N CYS A 455 12.13 17.22 -6.34
CA CYS A 455 10.69 17.19 -6.43
C CYS A 455 10.14 18.46 -7.10
N ASP A 456 8.97 18.36 -7.70
CA ASP A 456 8.19 19.50 -8.15
C ASP A 456 7.71 20.29 -6.92
N ALA A 457 7.55 21.61 -7.07
CA ALA A 457 7.17 22.51 -5.99
C ALA A 457 5.90 22.01 -5.29
N ASP A 458 5.91 22.04 -3.95
CA ASP A 458 4.80 21.66 -3.07
C ASP A 458 4.25 20.23 -3.26
N SER A 459 5.00 19.35 -3.94
CA SER A 459 4.53 17.97 -4.23
C SER A 459 4.99 16.93 -3.21
N PHE A 460 6.02 17.22 -2.40
CA PHE A 460 6.62 16.23 -1.51
C PHE A 460 5.84 16.07 -0.20
N ILE A 461 5.34 14.86 0.03
CA ILE A 461 4.64 14.47 1.26
C ILE A 461 5.58 13.60 2.09
N GLU A 462 6.09 14.15 3.20
CA GLU A 462 7.02 13.45 4.08
C GLU A 462 6.30 12.47 5.03
N TYR A 463 6.85 11.27 5.13
CA TYR A 463 6.38 10.20 6.01
C TYR A 463 7.26 10.16 7.27
N GLY A 464 6.61 10.10 8.43
CA GLY A 464 7.30 9.92 9.72
C GLY A 464 8.31 11.02 10.06
N ALA A 465 8.04 12.28 9.69
CA ALA A 465 8.92 13.42 9.95
C ALA A 465 9.29 13.56 11.44
N LEU A 466 8.35 13.28 12.33
CA LEU A 466 8.52 13.42 13.78
C LEU A 466 9.24 12.24 14.46
N ALA A 467 9.69 11.25 13.69
CA ALA A 467 10.46 10.13 14.21
C ALA A 467 11.76 10.62 14.88
N ILE A 468 12.18 9.90 15.92
CA ILE A 468 13.42 10.12 16.68
C ILE A 468 14.20 8.83 16.77
N ALA A 469 15.49 8.87 17.08
CA ALA A 469 16.27 7.66 17.31
C ALA A 469 15.72 6.84 18.50
N ALA A 470 15.85 5.51 18.43
CA ALA A 470 15.39 4.58 19.46
C ALA A 470 16.34 4.54 20.67
N GLN A 471 16.56 5.69 21.31
CA GLN A 471 17.59 5.94 22.32
C GLN A 471 17.06 6.61 23.60
N GLN A 472 15.75 6.54 23.87
CA GLN A 472 15.15 7.16 25.06
C GLN A 472 15.68 6.61 26.39
N ARG A 473 16.21 5.37 26.41
CA ARG A 473 16.87 4.85 27.62
C ARG A 473 18.21 5.51 27.96
N ARG A 474 18.80 6.30 27.04
CA ARG A 474 20.12 6.94 27.21
C ARG A 474 20.13 8.45 26.96
N ARG A 475 19.09 9.00 26.34
CA ARG A 475 18.98 10.43 25.96
C ARG A 475 17.59 10.92 26.32
N SER A 476 17.46 12.20 26.68
CA SER A 476 16.17 12.79 26.99
C SER A 476 15.31 12.94 25.73
N LEU A 477 13.99 13.01 25.91
CA LEU A 477 13.08 13.18 24.78
C LEU A 477 13.33 14.50 24.03
N ASP A 478 13.52 15.62 24.74
CA ASP A 478 13.79 16.94 24.11
C ASP A 478 15.08 16.91 23.26
N ASP A 479 16.15 16.32 23.78
CA ASP A 479 17.41 16.15 23.04
C ASP A 479 17.21 15.29 21.78
N LEU A 480 16.50 14.18 21.88
CA LEU A 480 16.17 13.34 20.72
C LEU A 480 15.29 14.08 19.70
N GLN A 481 14.33 14.87 20.17
CA GLN A 481 13.45 15.64 19.31
C GLN A 481 14.21 16.69 18.48
N ARG A 482 15.27 17.30 19.04
CA ARG A 482 16.11 18.31 18.37
C ARG A 482 17.23 17.71 17.52
N ASN A 483 17.88 16.67 18.03
CA ASN A 483 19.14 16.16 17.47
C ASN A 483 18.99 14.86 16.69
N THR A 484 17.80 14.25 16.66
CA THR A 484 17.50 13.06 15.84
C THR A 484 16.26 13.23 14.96
N PRO A 485 16.04 14.38 14.30
CA PRO A 485 14.86 14.59 13.48
C PRO A 485 14.77 13.54 12.39
N ALA A 486 13.55 13.04 12.16
CA ALA A 486 13.24 11.99 11.21
C ALA A 486 14.06 10.68 11.37
N ASP A 487 14.72 10.47 12.51
CA ASP A 487 15.74 9.43 12.74
C ASP A 487 16.85 9.39 11.66
N GLY A 488 17.21 10.56 11.13
CA GLY A 488 18.26 10.70 10.11
C GLY A 488 17.88 10.14 8.73
N MET A 489 16.60 9.98 8.45
CA MET A 489 16.09 9.56 7.14
C MET A 489 14.82 10.33 6.80
N VAL A 490 14.88 11.17 5.77
CA VAL A 490 13.71 11.82 5.17
C VAL A 490 13.14 10.88 4.12
N THR A 491 11.88 10.46 4.29
CA THR A 491 11.19 9.54 3.37
C THR A 491 9.87 10.16 2.95
N GLY A 492 9.45 9.98 1.71
CA GLY A 492 8.14 10.45 1.27
C GLY A 492 7.85 10.12 -0.19
N ILE A 493 6.77 10.69 -0.71
CA ILE A 493 6.39 10.64 -2.12
C ILE A 493 6.32 12.07 -2.63
N GLY A 494 6.93 12.33 -3.79
CA GLY A 494 6.87 13.62 -4.48
C GLY A 494 6.65 13.45 -5.98
N GLY A 495 6.33 14.54 -6.67
CA GLY A 495 6.34 14.59 -8.13
C GLY A 495 7.75 14.86 -8.65
N VAL A 496 8.20 14.16 -9.68
CA VAL A 496 9.43 14.48 -10.42
C VAL A 496 9.06 14.61 -11.89
N ASN A 497 9.36 15.75 -12.49
CA ASN A 497 9.04 16.08 -13.89
C ASN A 497 7.53 16.18 -14.19
N GLY A 498 6.71 16.59 -13.22
CA GLY A 498 5.26 16.73 -13.36
C GLY A 498 4.84 17.67 -14.47
N ALA A 499 5.60 18.74 -14.70
CA ALA A 499 5.37 19.67 -15.82
C ALA A 499 5.51 19.00 -17.21
N LEU A 500 6.29 17.91 -17.32
CA LEU A 500 6.54 17.22 -18.59
C LEU A 500 5.61 16.02 -18.80
N PHE A 501 5.27 15.27 -17.75
CA PHE A 501 4.59 13.97 -17.87
C PHE A 501 3.24 13.88 -17.16
N GLY A 502 2.84 14.94 -16.45
CA GLY A 502 1.64 14.99 -15.62
C GLY A 502 1.84 14.36 -14.23
N PRO A 503 0.91 14.62 -13.30
CA PRO A 503 1.07 14.29 -11.88
C PRO A 503 1.14 12.77 -11.62
N GLU A 504 0.43 11.95 -12.39
CA GLU A 504 0.38 10.50 -12.14
C GLU A 504 1.71 9.80 -12.43
N ARG A 505 2.36 10.15 -13.55
CA ARG A 505 3.65 9.59 -14.00
C ARG A 505 4.85 10.22 -13.30
N ALA A 506 4.65 11.38 -12.68
CA ALA A 506 5.67 12.06 -11.89
C ALA A 506 5.86 11.46 -10.49
N ARG A 507 4.87 10.71 -9.96
CA ARG A 507 4.93 10.16 -8.60
C ARG A 507 6.17 9.30 -8.40
N THR A 508 7.00 9.70 -7.45
CA THR A 508 8.29 9.06 -7.16
C THR A 508 8.44 8.92 -5.65
N ALA A 509 8.80 7.72 -5.20
CA ALA A 509 9.20 7.49 -3.81
C ALA A 509 10.62 8.03 -3.59
N VAL A 510 10.83 8.81 -2.53
CA VAL A 510 12.14 9.41 -2.24
C VAL A 510 12.59 9.03 -0.83
N MET A 511 13.82 8.53 -0.73
CA MET A 511 14.53 8.28 0.52
C MET A 511 15.82 9.10 0.52
N ALA A 512 16.06 9.88 1.56
CA ALA A 512 17.30 10.62 1.73
C ALA A 512 17.82 10.46 3.16
N TYR A 513 19.01 9.87 3.30
CA TYR A 513 19.70 9.91 4.57
C TYR A 513 20.15 11.34 4.87
N ASP A 514 19.95 11.76 6.12
CA ASP A 514 20.46 13.04 6.61
C ASP A 514 21.78 12.81 7.33
N TYR A 515 22.89 13.08 6.63
CA TYR A 515 24.23 12.92 7.19
C TYR A 515 24.46 13.75 8.46
N THR A 516 23.74 14.86 8.61
CA THR A 516 23.87 15.73 9.79
C THR A 516 23.27 15.10 11.05
N VAL A 517 22.49 14.01 10.91
CA VAL A 517 21.91 13.26 12.03
C VAL A 517 22.63 11.93 12.17
N LEU A 518 23.46 11.82 13.22
CA LEU A 518 24.18 10.59 13.56
C LEU A 518 24.94 9.98 12.37
N ALA A 519 25.55 10.84 11.54
CA ALA A 519 26.32 10.47 10.35
C ALA A 519 25.53 9.64 9.32
N GLY A 520 24.22 9.85 9.21
CA GLY A 520 23.37 9.12 8.26
C GLY A 520 23.30 7.61 8.53
N THR A 521 23.57 7.18 9.76
CA THR A 521 23.57 5.75 10.14
C THR A 521 22.18 5.16 10.19
N GLN A 522 22.10 3.84 9.98
CA GLN A 522 20.84 3.10 9.95
C GLN A 522 20.41 2.72 11.38
N GLY A 523 19.28 3.28 11.83
CA GLY A 523 18.68 3.02 13.13
C GLY A 523 17.38 2.23 13.01
N TRP A 524 16.85 1.79 14.15
CA TRP A 524 15.63 0.98 14.19
C TRP A 524 14.44 1.72 13.55
N ARG A 525 14.20 2.98 13.91
CA ARG A 525 13.02 3.71 13.41
C ARG A 525 13.19 4.08 11.93
N ASN A 526 14.40 4.43 11.48
CA ASN A 526 14.60 4.68 10.06
C ASN A 526 14.51 3.42 9.19
N HIS A 527 14.82 2.22 9.71
CA HIS A 527 14.46 0.96 9.03
C HIS A 527 12.94 0.81 8.87
N HIS A 528 12.16 1.06 9.91
CA HIS A 528 10.69 1.07 9.80
C HIS A 528 10.17 2.09 8.78
N LYS A 529 10.78 3.28 8.71
CA LYS A 529 10.41 4.29 7.69
C LYS A 529 10.71 3.81 6.27
N LYS A 530 11.91 3.26 6.03
CA LYS A 530 12.29 2.68 4.73
C LYS A 530 11.35 1.56 4.34
N ASP A 531 11.12 0.58 5.21
CA ASP A 531 10.25 -0.57 4.93
C ASP A 531 8.81 -0.15 4.63
N ARG A 532 8.30 0.88 5.31
CA ARG A 532 6.96 1.43 5.01
C ARG A 532 6.89 2.02 3.59
N LEU A 533 7.88 2.82 3.19
CA LEU A 533 7.91 3.44 1.87
C LEU A 533 8.19 2.42 0.76
N LEU A 534 9.10 1.47 1.00
CA LEU A 534 9.38 0.36 0.09
C LEU A 534 8.13 -0.49 -0.15
N GLY A 535 7.34 -0.75 0.89
CA GLY A 535 6.04 -1.42 0.74
C GLY A 535 5.08 -0.69 -0.19
N LEU A 536 5.03 0.65 -0.13
CA LEU A 536 4.24 1.47 -1.05
C LEU A 536 4.81 1.45 -2.47
N ALA A 537 6.14 1.53 -2.62
CA ALA A 537 6.79 1.45 -3.93
C ALA A 537 6.47 0.12 -4.63
N HIS A 538 6.48 -1.00 -3.90
CA HIS A 538 6.07 -2.32 -4.39
C HIS A 538 4.59 -2.38 -4.78
N GLN A 539 3.71 -1.85 -3.92
CA GLN A 539 2.26 -1.91 -4.10
C GLN A 539 1.78 -1.05 -5.27
N TRP A 540 2.35 0.14 -5.42
CA TRP A 540 1.90 1.15 -6.38
C TRP A 540 2.83 1.28 -7.59
N LYS A 541 3.88 0.46 -7.68
CA LYS A 541 4.89 0.48 -8.75
C LYS A 541 5.48 1.89 -8.94
N LEU A 542 5.87 2.52 -7.83
CA LEU A 542 6.49 3.84 -7.86
C LEU A 542 7.98 3.73 -8.21
N PRO A 543 8.49 4.51 -9.18
CA PRO A 543 9.91 4.79 -9.31
C PRO A 543 10.48 5.30 -7.99
N MET A 544 11.76 5.06 -7.74
CA MET A 544 12.38 5.39 -6.47
C MET A 544 13.72 6.09 -6.62
N VAL A 545 13.94 7.12 -5.79
CA VAL A 545 15.23 7.79 -5.66
C VAL A 545 15.75 7.64 -4.23
N LEU A 546 16.97 7.12 -4.10
CA LEU A 546 17.70 7.01 -2.86
C LEU A 546 18.90 7.97 -2.88
N PHE A 547 18.86 9.02 -2.07
CA PHE A 547 20.05 9.78 -1.68
C PHE A 547 20.76 9.01 -0.56
N ALA A 548 21.73 8.18 -0.97
CA ALA A 548 22.52 7.36 -0.06
C ALA A 548 23.70 8.17 0.47
N GLU A 549 23.75 8.35 1.78
CA GLU A 549 24.90 8.93 2.46
C GLU A 549 24.88 8.49 3.92
N GLY A 550 26.00 8.00 4.43
CA GLY A 550 26.17 7.63 5.83
C GLY A 550 26.87 6.29 6.04
N GLY A 551 26.90 5.89 7.31
CA GLY A 551 27.53 4.66 7.78
C GLY A 551 26.57 3.47 7.92
N GLY A 552 27.03 2.44 8.64
CA GLY A 552 26.28 1.21 8.88
C GLY A 552 25.22 1.30 9.97
N GLY A 553 24.83 0.12 10.46
CA GLY A 553 23.85 -0.05 11.54
C GLY A 553 24.29 0.64 12.82
N ARG A 554 23.33 1.19 13.56
CA ARG A 554 23.57 2.01 14.75
C ARG A 554 23.51 1.17 16.02
N PRO A 555 24.65 0.89 16.70
CA PRO A 555 24.65 0.08 17.93
C PRO A 555 24.00 0.80 19.13
N GLY A 556 23.85 2.13 19.03
CA GLY A 556 23.36 2.97 20.11
C GLY A 556 21.84 2.92 20.36
N ASP A 557 21.07 2.20 19.54
CA ASP A 557 19.62 2.07 19.66
C ASP A 557 19.27 1.01 20.71
N VAL A 558 18.73 1.47 21.84
CA VAL A 558 18.59 0.69 23.09
C VAL A 558 17.15 0.51 23.55
N ASP A 559 16.18 1.18 22.90
CA ASP A 559 14.77 1.12 23.31
C ASP A 559 14.15 -0.26 23.03
N MET A 560 14.70 -1.02 22.08
CA MET A 560 14.25 -2.35 21.68
C MET A 560 15.34 -3.41 21.90
N PRO A 561 14.99 -4.67 22.25
CA PRO A 561 15.96 -5.75 22.41
C PRO A 561 16.42 -6.27 21.04
N ILE A 562 17.32 -5.54 20.40
CA ILE A 562 17.92 -5.93 19.12
C ILE A 562 19.28 -6.56 19.42
N VAL A 563 19.45 -7.83 19.07
CA VAL A 563 20.75 -8.51 19.21
C VAL A 563 21.62 -8.25 17.98
N ALA A 564 21.14 -8.67 16.80
CA ALA A 564 21.90 -8.52 15.55
C ALA A 564 21.13 -7.79 14.43
N GLY A 565 19.80 -7.70 14.53
CA GLY A 565 18.96 -7.04 13.52
C GLY A 565 18.97 -7.69 12.14
N LEU A 566 19.44 -8.94 12.01
CA LEU A 566 19.58 -9.65 10.73
C LEU A 566 18.24 -10.05 10.08
N ASN A 567 17.14 -9.93 10.82
CA ASN A 567 15.79 -10.16 10.33
C ASN A 567 15.14 -8.89 9.74
N ASN A 568 15.89 -7.81 9.55
CA ASN A 568 15.37 -6.63 8.84
C ASN A 568 15.18 -6.95 7.35
N HIS A 569 14.08 -6.48 6.77
CA HIS A 569 13.72 -6.77 5.38
C HIS A 569 14.07 -5.65 4.39
N THR A 570 14.60 -4.52 4.86
CA THR A 570 14.90 -3.35 4.03
C THR A 570 15.74 -3.69 2.81
N PHE A 571 16.83 -4.44 2.99
CA PHE A 571 17.72 -4.81 1.89
C PHE A 571 17.01 -5.72 0.88
N SER A 572 16.27 -6.73 1.35
CA SER A 572 15.49 -7.61 0.47
C SER A 572 14.37 -6.88 -0.27
N GLN A 573 13.72 -5.90 0.37
CA GLN A 573 12.67 -5.10 -0.25
C GLN A 573 13.22 -4.13 -1.29
N MET A 574 14.36 -3.48 -1.00
CA MET A 574 15.09 -2.64 -1.95
C MET A 574 15.51 -3.45 -3.18
N ALA A 575 16.20 -4.58 -2.97
CA ALA A 575 16.63 -5.46 -4.06
C ALA A 575 15.43 -6.00 -4.87
N GLY A 576 14.31 -6.27 -4.20
CA GLY A 576 13.09 -6.74 -4.84
C GLY A 576 12.49 -5.75 -5.85
N LEU A 577 12.83 -4.46 -5.80
CA LEU A 577 12.34 -3.48 -6.79
C LEU A 577 13.06 -3.58 -8.14
N SER A 578 14.22 -4.25 -8.19
CA SER A 578 14.99 -4.43 -9.43
C SER A 578 14.14 -5.07 -10.52
N GLY A 579 14.10 -4.41 -11.68
CA GLY A 579 13.28 -4.82 -12.82
C GLY A 579 11.77 -4.70 -12.63
N GLN A 580 11.29 -4.07 -11.55
CA GLN A 580 9.87 -3.74 -11.37
C GLN A 580 9.57 -2.26 -11.57
N VAL A 581 10.47 -1.39 -11.11
CA VAL A 581 10.37 0.08 -11.21
C VAL A 581 11.78 0.66 -11.40
N PRO A 582 11.94 1.81 -12.06
CA PRO A 582 13.23 2.48 -12.12
C PRO A 582 13.70 2.88 -10.71
N VAL A 583 14.92 2.48 -10.35
CA VAL A 583 15.53 2.81 -9.05
C VAL A 583 16.83 3.58 -9.23
N VAL A 584 16.89 4.83 -8.76
CA VAL A 584 18.06 5.70 -8.86
C VAL A 584 18.77 5.83 -7.52
N GLY A 585 20.06 5.55 -7.51
CA GLY A 585 20.96 5.80 -6.39
C GLY A 585 21.74 7.09 -6.61
N VAL A 586 21.65 8.03 -5.69
CA VAL A 586 22.45 9.27 -5.69
C VAL A 586 23.35 9.26 -4.48
N VAL A 587 24.63 9.58 -4.65
CA VAL A 587 25.59 9.63 -3.55
C VAL A 587 26.50 10.86 -3.60
N HIS A 588 26.53 11.54 -2.46
CA HIS A 588 27.51 12.56 -2.13
C HIS A 588 28.19 12.17 -0.82
N GLY A 589 29.44 12.56 -0.64
CA GLY A 589 30.18 12.27 0.58
C GLY A 589 30.41 10.77 0.80
N ARG A 590 30.11 10.26 1.99
CA ARG A 590 30.54 8.92 2.40
C ARG A 590 29.37 7.96 2.45
N CYS A 591 29.42 6.85 1.71
CA CYS A 591 28.36 5.83 1.68
C CYS A 591 28.96 4.45 1.98
N PHE A 592 28.77 3.96 3.21
CA PHE A 592 29.36 2.71 3.65
C PHE A 592 28.34 1.69 4.16
N ALA A 593 28.76 0.42 4.22
CA ALA A 593 28.02 -0.66 4.87
C ALA A 593 26.60 -0.84 4.29
N GLY A 594 25.57 -0.82 5.14
CA GLY A 594 24.19 -0.94 4.70
C GLY A 594 23.75 0.14 3.71
N ASN A 595 24.29 1.37 3.79
CA ASN A 595 23.93 2.42 2.83
C ASN A 595 24.49 2.07 1.44
N ALA A 596 25.73 1.56 1.38
CA ALA A 596 26.34 1.08 0.15
C ALA A 596 25.61 -0.15 -0.42
N ALA A 597 25.14 -1.05 0.44
CA ALA A 597 24.35 -2.21 0.01
C ALA A 597 23.03 -1.80 -0.65
N LEU A 598 22.31 -0.81 -0.09
CA LEU A 598 21.09 -0.27 -0.71
C LEU A 598 21.42 0.43 -2.04
N LEU A 599 22.50 1.21 -2.07
CA LEU A 599 22.95 1.91 -3.28
C LEU A 599 23.30 0.92 -4.41
N GLY A 600 23.99 -0.18 -4.09
CA GLY A 600 24.35 -1.24 -5.05
C GLY A 600 23.17 -2.04 -5.60
N CYS A 601 21.98 -1.91 -5.00
CA CYS A 601 20.74 -2.51 -5.52
C CYS A 601 19.97 -1.57 -6.48
N THR A 602 20.50 -0.38 -6.80
CA THR A 602 19.86 0.58 -7.71
C THR A 602 20.17 0.24 -9.17
N ASP A 603 19.33 0.68 -10.10
CA ASP A 603 19.57 0.50 -11.54
C ASP A 603 20.74 1.37 -12.03
N VAL A 604 20.88 2.56 -11.44
CA VAL A 604 21.93 3.54 -11.77
C VAL A 604 22.47 4.21 -10.51
N ILE A 605 23.79 4.29 -10.41
CA ILE A 605 24.51 5.03 -9.37
C ILE A 605 25.07 6.33 -9.95
N ILE A 606 24.53 7.44 -9.46
CA ILE A 606 24.97 8.81 -9.77
C ILE A 606 25.78 9.31 -8.58
N ALA A 607 27.09 9.43 -8.77
CA ALA A 607 28.03 9.81 -7.72
C ALA A 607 28.67 11.16 -8.03
N THR A 608 28.74 12.02 -7.01
CA THR A 608 29.57 13.22 -7.10
C THR A 608 31.06 12.86 -7.02
N ARG A 609 31.96 13.69 -7.56
CA ARG A 609 33.41 13.44 -7.50
C ARG A 609 33.97 13.30 -6.09
N SER A 610 33.33 13.90 -5.10
CA SER A 610 33.73 13.81 -3.69
C SER A 610 33.23 12.53 -2.99
N ALA A 611 32.46 11.69 -3.68
CA ALA A 611 31.86 10.52 -3.08
C ALA A 611 32.87 9.38 -2.84
N ASN A 612 32.63 8.64 -1.75
CA ASN A 612 33.35 7.43 -1.37
C ASN A 612 32.32 6.34 -1.06
N ILE A 613 32.43 5.18 -1.72
CA ILE A 613 31.45 4.10 -1.63
C ILE A 613 32.16 2.80 -1.26
N GLY A 614 31.68 2.11 -0.22
CA GLY A 614 32.30 0.85 0.17
C GLY A 614 31.42 -0.05 1.03
N MET A 615 31.45 -1.35 0.78
CA MET A 615 30.79 -2.33 1.66
C MET A 615 31.39 -2.30 3.08
N GLY A 616 32.68 -1.99 3.19
CA GLY A 616 33.40 -1.74 4.44
C GLY A 616 33.58 -0.26 4.71
N GLY A 617 33.12 0.26 5.86
CA GLY A 617 33.56 1.57 6.34
C GLY A 617 34.82 1.44 7.21
N PRO A 618 35.51 2.55 7.58
CA PRO A 618 36.75 2.52 8.35
C PRO A 618 36.68 1.65 9.60
N ALA A 619 35.61 1.79 10.39
CA ALA A 619 35.42 1.03 11.62
C ALA A 619 35.27 -0.49 11.38
N MET A 620 34.69 -0.91 10.25
CA MET A 620 34.55 -2.34 9.92
C MET A 620 35.86 -2.93 9.39
N ILE A 621 36.63 -2.16 8.63
CA ILE A 621 37.95 -2.57 8.13
C ILE A 621 38.91 -2.73 9.31
N GLU A 622 38.95 -1.74 10.21
CA GLU A 622 39.75 -1.79 11.43
C GLU A 622 39.30 -2.95 12.35
N GLY A 623 37.99 -3.09 12.57
CA GLY A 623 37.44 -4.19 13.37
C GLY A 623 37.73 -5.59 12.80
N GLY A 624 37.95 -5.69 11.48
CA GLY A 624 38.39 -6.91 10.80
C GLY A 624 39.90 -7.15 10.84
N GLY A 625 40.69 -6.26 11.45
CA GLY A 625 42.15 -6.37 11.51
C GLY A 625 42.87 -6.04 10.20
N LEU A 626 42.22 -5.30 9.28
CA LEU A 626 42.76 -4.98 7.95
C LEU A 626 43.45 -3.60 7.88
N GLY A 627 43.82 -3.06 9.04
CA GLY A 627 44.45 -1.75 9.19
C GLY A 627 43.47 -0.60 9.37
N VAL A 628 44.02 0.60 9.51
CA VAL A 628 43.27 1.85 9.74
C VAL A 628 43.35 2.70 8.47
N TRP A 629 42.19 3.10 7.97
CA TRP A 629 42.06 3.82 6.71
C TRP A 629 41.22 5.07 6.89
N ARG A 630 41.51 6.13 6.13
CA ARG A 630 40.63 7.29 6.10
C ARG A 630 39.40 6.97 5.25
N PRO A 631 38.23 7.54 5.55
CA PRO A 631 37.05 7.40 4.70
C PRO A 631 37.31 7.72 3.22
N GLU A 632 38.18 8.70 2.95
CA GLU A 632 38.54 9.16 1.60
C GLU A 632 39.42 8.17 0.83
N ASP A 633 40.03 7.20 1.51
CA ASP A 633 40.85 6.16 0.88
C ASP A 633 39.99 4.94 0.47
N ILE A 634 38.69 4.94 0.82
CA ILE A 634 37.81 3.77 0.64
C ILE A 634 36.82 4.04 -0.50
N GLY A 635 37.09 3.42 -1.64
CA GLY A 635 36.25 3.49 -2.83
C GLY A 635 35.97 4.92 -3.33
N PRO A 636 37.00 5.71 -3.68
CA PRO A 636 36.79 6.99 -4.34
C PRO A 636 35.94 6.83 -5.61
N ALA A 637 34.92 7.68 -5.79
CA ALA A 637 33.97 7.54 -6.90
C ALA A 637 34.63 7.57 -8.29
N ALA A 638 35.75 8.28 -8.43
CA ALA A 638 36.53 8.32 -9.67
C ALA A 638 37.13 6.95 -10.04
N ASP A 639 37.56 6.16 -9.04
CA ASP A 639 38.09 4.81 -9.28
C ASP A 639 36.95 3.82 -9.49
N LEU A 640 35.86 3.99 -8.75
CA LEU A 640 34.65 3.17 -8.91
C LEU A 640 33.96 3.36 -10.27
N ALA A 641 34.08 4.54 -10.87
CA ALA A 641 33.63 4.78 -12.24
C ALA A 641 34.45 4.00 -13.28
N ARG A 642 35.72 3.68 -12.98
CA ARG A 642 36.61 2.90 -13.87
C ARG A 642 36.37 1.41 -13.82
N CYS A 643 35.70 0.90 -12.79
CA CYS A 643 35.33 -0.52 -12.65
C CYS A 643 33.82 -0.77 -12.78
N GLY A 644 33.05 0.23 -13.25
CA GLY A 644 31.64 0.05 -13.59
C GLY A 644 30.66 0.15 -12.42
N VAL A 645 31.13 0.43 -11.20
CA VAL A 645 30.26 0.63 -10.02
C VAL A 645 29.50 1.95 -10.10
N VAL A 646 30.15 3.03 -10.55
CA VAL A 646 29.49 4.33 -10.76
C VAL A 646 29.10 4.46 -12.23
N ASP A 647 27.80 4.62 -12.50
CA ASP A 647 27.28 4.81 -13.85
C ASP A 647 27.47 6.26 -14.33
N LEU A 648 27.25 7.23 -13.46
CA LEU A 648 27.38 8.66 -13.75
C LEU A 648 28.23 9.35 -12.69
N LEU A 649 29.41 9.83 -13.10
CA LEU A 649 30.28 10.64 -12.26
C LEU A 649 30.05 12.12 -12.58
N VAL A 650 29.49 12.86 -11.62
CA VAL A 650 29.13 14.28 -11.76
C VAL A 650 29.91 15.15 -10.80
N ASP A 651 29.94 16.46 -11.05
CA ASP A 651 30.77 17.37 -10.25
C ASP A 651 30.19 17.63 -8.86
N ASP A 652 28.86 17.82 -8.76
CA ASP A 652 28.18 18.18 -7.52
C ASP A 652 26.74 17.61 -7.42
N GLU A 653 26.08 17.87 -6.29
CA GLU A 653 24.72 17.38 -6.03
C GLU A 653 23.65 18.00 -6.94
N ARG A 654 23.86 19.22 -7.47
CA ARG A 654 22.90 19.82 -8.42
C ARG A 654 22.95 19.08 -9.75
N ALA A 655 24.15 18.80 -10.24
CA ALA A 655 24.35 17.96 -11.42
C ALA A 655 23.79 16.54 -11.20
N ALA A 656 23.91 15.99 -9.99
CA ALA A 656 23.34 14.68 -9.65
C ALA A 656 21.81 14.66 -9.70
N VAL A 657 21.16 15.69 -9.16
CA VAL A 657 19.69 15.85 -9.23
C VAL A 657 19.22 16.07 -10.67
N ALA A 658 19.93 16.89 -11.45
CA ALA A 658 19.63 17.09 -12.88
C ALA A 658 19.72 15.78 -13.66
N ALA A 659 20.78 14.99 -13.44
CA ALA A 659 20.94 13.68 -14.05
C ALA A 659 19.86 12.68 -13.60
N THR A 660 19.42 12.74 -12.34
CA THR A 660 18.31 11.93 -11.82
C THR A 660 16.99 12.28 -12.52
N ARG A 661 16.66 13.57 -12.64
CA ARG A 661 15.48 14.05 -13.39
C ARG A 661 15.52 13.59 -14.84
N GLN A 662 16.69 13.71 -15.49
CA GLN A 662 16.87 13.26 -16.87
C GLN A 662 16.70 11.74 -17.01
N TYR A 663 17.34 10.95 -16.14
CA TYR A 663 17.26 9.49 -16.12
C TYR A 663 15.81 9.01 -15.96
N LEU A 664 15.10 9.50 -14.93
CA LEU A 664 13.70 9.13 -14.72
C LEU A 664 12.82 9.51 -15.91
N GLY A 665 13.11 10.65 -16.56
CA GLY A 665 12.36 11.12 -17.71
C GLY A 665 12.26 10.08 -18.84
N TYR A 666 13.28 9.26 -19.10
CA TYR A 666 13.22 8.23 -20.16
C TYR A 666 12.14 7.17 -19.89
N PHE A 667 11.84 6.89 -18.62
CA PHE A 667 10.85 5.89 -18.20
C PHE A 667 9.46 6.48 -17.92
N GLN A 668 9.33 7.81 -17.96
CA GLN A 668 8.07 8.52 -17.76
C GLN A 668 7.31 8.78 -19.07
N GLY A 669 7.95 8.55 -20.22
CA GLY A 669 7.29 8.53 -21.52
C GLY A 669 7.88 9.49 -22.56
N ARG A 670 7.09 9.79 -23.59
CA ARG A 670 7.47 10.63 -24.74
C ARG A 670 7.42 12.13 -24.39
N LEU A 671 8.35 12.91 -24.96
CA LEU A 671 8.30 14.37 -24.97
C LEU A 671 7.66 14.89 -26.28
N ALA A 672 6.97 16.03 -26.19
CA ALA A 672 6.29 16.65 -27.33
C ALA A 672 7.27 17.21 -28.37
N ASP A 673 8.36 17.83 -27.92
CA ASP A 673 9.35 18.50 -28.77
C ASP A 673 10.67 17.73 -28.79
N GLY A 674 11.05 17.21 -29.96
CA GLY A 674 12.37 16.63 -30.23
C GLY A 674 13.13 17.49 -31.22
N ALA A 675 14.03 18.34 -30.74
CA ALA A 675 14.87 19.15 -31.62
C ALA A 675 15.91 18.25 -32.30
N ALA A 676 15.71 17.99 -33.60
CA ALA A 676 16.67 17.25 -34.41
C ALA A 676 17.92 18.10 -34.67
N THR A 677 19.08 17.50 -34.54
CA THR A 677 20.33 17.97 -35.13
C THR A 677 20.26 17.86 -36.67
N ASP A 678 21.09 18.61 -37.39
CA ASP A 678 21.15 18.50 -38.86
C ASP A 678 21.63 17.10 -39.27
N GLU A 679 20.68 16.25 -39.68
CA GLU A 679 20.91 14.83 -39.98
C GLU A 679 21.94 14.62 -41.10
N ARG A 680 22.18 15.64 -41.95
CA ARG A 680 23.18 15.58 -43.02
C ARG A 680 24.60 15.46 -42.49
N GLN A 681 24.87 15.84 -41.24
CA GLN A 681 26.19 15.67 -40.62
C GLN A 681 26.61 14.20 -40.55
N LEU A 682 25.66 13.27 -40.41
CA LEU A 682 25.92 11.82 -40.33
C LEU A 682 26.68 11.28 -41.55
N ARG A 683 26.54 11.93 -42.71
CA ARG A 683 27.24 11.55 -43.95
C ARG A 683 28.76 11.70 -43.89
N HIS A 684 29.27 12.47 -42.93
CA HIS A 684 30.68 12.87 -42.88
C HIS A 684 31.41 12.41 -41.61
N LEU A 685 30.69 11.89 -40.61
CA LEU A 685 31.28 11.49 -39.33
C LEU A 685 32.12 10.21 -39.43
N VAL A 686 31.82 9.35 -40.40
CA VAL A 686 32.57 8.12 -40.67
C VAL A 686 33.53 8.37 -41.84
N PRO A 687 34.85 8.22 -41.64
CA PRO A 687 35.82 8.39 -42.71
C PRO A 687 35.65 7.32 -43.81
N GLU A 688 35.77 7.73 -45.07
CA GLU A 688 35.81 6.80 -46.21
C GLU A 688 37.00 5.83 -46.14
N ASN A 689 38.11 6.27 -45.54
CA ASN A 689 39.23 5.37 -45.25
C ASN A 689 38.86 4.41 -44.10
N ARG A 690 38.57 3.16 -44.46
CA ARG A 690 38.24 2.02 -43.58
C ARG A 690 39.14 1.88 -42.34
N SER A 691 40.43 2.19 -42.47
CA SER A 691 41.43 1.98 -41.42
C SER A 691 41.50 3.15 -40.43
N ARG A 692 40.84 4.27 -40.74
CA ARG A 692 40.85 5.46 -39.89
C ARG A 692 39.75 5.36 -38.83
N ALA A 693 40.13 5.39 -37.55
CA ALA A 693 39.18 5.47 -36.45
C ALA A 693 38.45 6.83 -36.42
N TYR A 694 37.28 6.87 -35.80
CA TYR A 694 36.44 8.06 -35.62
C TYR A 694 35.77 8.03 -34.25
N ASP A 695 35.15 9.13 -33.85
CA ASP A 695 34.42 9.21 -32.58
C ASP A 695 32.96 8.75 -32.76
N MET A 696 32.63 7.57 -32.23
CA MET A 696 31.26 7.04 -32.23
C MET A 696 30.31 7.90 -31.39
N ARG A 697 30.80 8.66 -30.41
CA ARG A 697 29.96 9.57 -29.61
C ARG A 697 29.41 10.71 -30.44
N ALA A 698 30.20 11.21 -31.39
CA ALA A 698 29.73 12.21 -32.34
C ALA A 698 28.57 11.68 -33.20
N VAL A 699 28.62 10.40 -33.59
CA VAL A 699 27.51 9.74 -34.32
C VAL A 699 26.28 9.60 -33.43
N MET A 700 26.45 9.13 -32.18
CA MET A 700 25.36 9.04 -31.20
C MET A 700 24.69 10.39 -30.95
N ALA A 701 25.48 11.45 -30.77
CA ALA A 701 25.00 12.81 -30.52
C ALA A 701 24.29 13.41 -31.74
N ALA A 702 24.79 13.17 -32.95
CA ALA A 702 24.16 13.62 -34.19
C ALA A 702 22.87 12.86 -34.52
N LEU A 703 22.70 11.63 -33.99
CA LEU A 703 21.47 10.85 -34.11
C LEU A 703 20.44 11.23 -33.05
N ALA A 704 20.84 11.47 -31.80
CA ALA A 704 19.93 11.77 -30.69
C ALA A 704 19.28 13.16 -30.82
N ASP A 705 18.12 13.36 -30.21
CA ASP A 705 17.57 14.70 -30.02
C ASP A 705 18.53 15.53 -29.14
N ALA A 706 18.66 16.83 -29.44
CA ALA A 706 19.62 17.69 -28.75
C ALA A 706 19.45 17.65 -27.22
N GLY A 707 20.56 17.41 -26.50
CA GLY A 707 20.58 17.32 -25.03
C GLY A 707 19.95 16.06 -24.44
N SER A 708 19.46 15.12 -25.28
CA SER A 708 18.79 13.91 -24.79
C SER A 708 19.72 12.72 -24.55
N LEU A 709 20.99 12.80 -24.92
CA LEU A 709 21.93 11.69 -24.76
C LEU A 709 22.47 11.65 -23.31
N LEU A 710 22.22 10.56 -22.61
CA LEU A 710 22.74 10.28 -21.27
C LEU A 710 23.56 8.98 -21.32
N GLU A 711 24.88 9.10 -21.41
CA GLU A 711 25.77 7.95 -21.43
C GLU A 711 25.94 7.35 -20.03
N LEU A 712 25.76 6.04 -19.90
CA LEU A 712 25.95 5.30 -18.66
C LEU A 712 27.27 4.52 -18.67
N ARG A 713 27.95 4.50 -17.51
CA ARG A 713 29.24 3.81 -17.27
C ARG A 713 30.31 4.22 -18.28
N ALA A 714 30.40 5.51 -18.60
CA ALA A 714 31.36 6.03 -19.58
C ALA A 714 32.83 5.73 -19.22
N GLY A 715 33.13 5.53 -17.93
CA GLY A 715 34.48 5.24 -17.43
C GLY A 715 34.91 3.77 -17.51
N TRP A 716 34.02 2.84 -17.86
CA TRP A 716 34.28 1.39 -17.87
C TRP A 716 33.76 0.72 -19.15
N GLY A 717 34.40 -0.39 -19.55
CA GLY A 717 34.04 -1.13 -20.77
C GLY A 717 34.13 -0.26 -22.03
N ALA A 718 35.25 0.42 -22.25
CA ALA A 718 35.40 1.48 -23.27
C ALA A 718 35.15 1.02 -24.72
N GLY A 719 35.22 -0.28 -25.00
CA GLY A 719 34.86 -0.88 -26.29
C GLY A 719 33.36 -0.85 -26.61
N MET A 720 32.52 -0.73 -25.57
CA MET A 720 31.07 -0.71 -25.68
C MET A 720 30.50 0.56 -25.05
N LEU A 721 29.83 1.37 -25.86
CA LEU A 721 29.14 2.57 -25.42
C LEU A 721 27.68 2.21 -25.12
N THR A 722 27.15 2.71 -24.00
CA THR A 722 25.75 2.50 -23.60
C THR A 722 25.15 3.83 -23.18
N ALA A 723 24.02 4.21 -23.77
CA ALA A 723 23.37 5.49 -23.46
C ALA A 723 21.86 5.40 -23.55
N LEU A 724 21.16 6.17 -22.72
CA LEU A 724 19.75 6.49 -22.94
C LEU A 724 19.65 7.72 -23.84
N ALA A 725 18.72 7.72 -24.78
CA ALA A 725 18.56 8.79 -25.75
C ALA A 725 17.09 9.02 -26.09
N ARG A 726 16.80 10.11 -26.81
CA ARG A 726 15.52 10.30 -27.48
C ARG A 726 15.69 10.50 -28.98
N ILE A 727 14.71 10.01 -29.74
CA ILE A 727 14.57 10.28 -31.19
C ILE A 727 13.13 10.74 -31.43
N GLY A 728 12.94 11.98 -31.85
CA GLY A 728 11.61 12.57 -32.03
C GLY A 728 10.76 12.59 -30.74
N GLY A 729 11.42 12.81 -29.60
CA GLY A 729 10.84 12.79 -28.26
C GLY A 729 10.65 11.39 -27.66
N ARG A 730 10.82 10.32 -28.43
CA ARG A 730 10.64 8.93 -27.95
C ARG A 730 11.91 8.39 -27.28
N PRO A 731 11.83 7.86 -26.04
CA PRO A 731 12.99 7.31 -25.34
C PRO A 731 13.41 5.95 -25.92
N LEU A 732 14.71 5.69 -25.94
CA LEU A 732 15.31 4.39 -26.29
C LEU A 732 16.66 4.21 -25.60
N GLY A 733 17.10 2.95 -25.50
CA GLY A 733 18.48 2.60 -25.16
C GLY A 733 19.35 2.46 -26.42
N LEU A 734 20.59 2.89 -26.35
CA LEU A 734 21.57 2.83 -27.44
C LEU A 734 22.82 2.07 -26.98
N ILE A 735 23.21 1.06 -27.74
CA ILE A 735 24.53 0.40 -27.64
C ILE A 735 25.36 0.67 -28.89
N ALA A 736 26.66 0.88 -28.75
CA ALA A 736 27.54 1.13 -29.89
C ALA A 736 28.96 0.63 -29.67
N ASN A 737 29.60 0.12 -30.72
CA ASN A 737 31.02 -0.22 -30.66
C ASN A 737 31.88 1.04 -30.76
N ASN A 738 32.94 1.11 -29.95
CA ASN A 738 33.91 2.20 -30.01
C ASN A 738 35.12 1.82 -30.89
N PRO A 739 35.23 2.32 -32.12
CA PRO A 739 36.34 1.97 -33.01
C PRO A 739 37.70 2.53 -32.56
N GLN A 740 37.75 3.47 -31.61
CA GLN A 740 38.99 3.94 -30.99
C GLN A 740 39.55 2.97 -29.95
N HIS A 741 38.76 2.00 -29.50
CA HIS A 741 39.16 0.94 -28.56
C HIS A 741 39.23 -0.40 -29.27
N LEU A 742 40.42 -1.00 -29.35
CA LEU A 742 40.64 -2.31 -29.99
C LEU A 742 40.05 -2.41 -31.42
N GLY A 743 39.95 -1.28 -32.13
CA GLY A 743 39.33 -1.23 -33.45
C GLY A 743 37.82 -1.57 -33.46
N GLY A 744 37.13 -1.51 -32.32
CA GLY A 744 35.72 -1.87 -32.17
C GLY A 744 35.47 -3.31 -31.70
N ALA A 745 36.52 -4.07 -31.38
CA ALA A 745 36.38 -5.43 -30.87
C ALA A 745 35.65 -5.46 -29.52
N ILE A 746 34.83 -6.49 -29.31
CA ILE A 746 34.06 -6.65 -28.06
C ILE A 746 34.88 -7.48 -27.07
N ASP A 747 35.35 -6.83 -26.01
CA ASP A 747 36.11 -7.41 -24.90
C ASP A 747 35.19 -7.84 -23.73
N PRO A 748 35.70 -8.53 -22.67
CA PRO A 748 34.86 -9.00 -21.57
C PRO A 748 34.01 -7.91 -20.91
N ASP A 749 34.65 -6.78 -20.58
CA ASP A 749 33.99 -5.65 -19.92
C ASP A 749 32.92 -5.02 -20.83
N GLY A 750 33.23 -4.85 -22.12
CA GLY A 750 32.27 -4.35 -23.09
C GLY A 750 31.06 -5.28 -23.26
N ALA A 751 31.28 -6.60 -23.23
CA ALA A 751 30.21 -7.59 -23.31
C ALA A 751 29.30 -7.57 -22.08
N ASP A 752 29.87 -7.53 -20.87
CA ASP A 752 29.09 -7.43 -19.63
C ASP A 752 28.29 -6.13 -19.56
N LYS A 753 28.93 -5.00 -19.92
CA LYS A 753 28.28 -3.68 -19.96
C LYS A 753 27.07 -3.66 -20.88
N ALA A 754 27.20 -4.13 -22.12
CA ALA A 754 26.06 -4.17 -23.05
C ALA A 754 24.99 -5.17 -22.61
N ALA A 755 25.36 -6.36 -22.11
CA ALA A 755 24.41 -7.37 -21.66
C ALA A 755 23.54 -6.85 -20.50
N ARG A 756 24.15 -6.16 -19.53
CA ARG A 756 23.42 -5.53 -18.43
C ARG A 756 22.52 -4.39 -18.91
N PHE A 757 23.00 -3.56 -19.83
CA PHE A 757 22.21 -2.46 -20.39
C PHE A 757 21.00 -2.94 -21.21
N MET A 758 21.13 -4.05 -21.94
CA MET A 758 20.01 -4.73 -22.59
C MET A 758 18.94 -5.15 -21.58
N GLN A 759 19.34 -5.71 -20.43
CA GLN A 759 18.40 -6.09 -19.37
C GLN A 759 17.68 -4.87 -18.78
N LEU A 760 18.40 -3.78 -18.52
CA LEU A 760 17.82 -2.53 -18.02
C LEU A 760 16.72 -2.01 -18.97
N CYS A 761 17.02 -1.92 -20.26
CA CYS A 761 16.08 -1.41 -21.25
C CYS A 761 14.86 -2.34 -21.37
N ASN A 762 15.09 -3.66 -21.43
CA ASN A 762 14.02 -4.64 -21.53
C ASN A 762 13.11 -4.66 -20.30
N ALA A 763 13.66 -4.54 -19.09
CA ALA A 763 12.90 -4.57 -17.85
C ALA A 763 11.92 -3.38 -17.75
N HIS A 764 12.32 -2.23 -18.30
CA HIS A 764 11.54 -0.98 -18.23
C HIS A 764 10.91 -0.57 -19.57
N GLY A 765 10.81 -1.50 -20.53
CA GLY A 765 10.06 -1.29 -21.78
C GLY A 765 10.77 -0.41 -22.84
N LEU A 766 12.03 -0.06 -22.67
CA LEU A 766 12.73 0.80 -23.63
C LEU A 766 13.21 0.02 -24.86
N PRO A 767 12.86 0.47 -26.10
CA PRO A 767 13.43 -0.07 -27.33
C PRO A 767 14.95 0.10 -27.36
N LEU A 768 15.64 -0.76 -28.12
CA LEU A 768 17.10 -0.76 -28.22
C LEU A 768 17.58 -0.46 -29.64
N LEU A 769 18.52 0.46 -29.77
CA LEU A 769 19.28 0.74 -30.99
C LEU A 769 20.72 0.24 -30.83
N SER A 770 21.20 -0.50 -31.82
CA SER A 770 22.58 -0.94 -31.95
C SER A 770 23.27 -0.22 -33.11
N LEU A 771 24.35 0.51 -32.81
CA LEU A 771 25.27 1.06 -33.81
C LEU A 771 26.50 0.14 -33.92
N CYS A 772 26.47 -0.74 -34.92
CA CYS A 772 27.45 -1.80 -35.10
C CYS A 772 28.66 -1.30 -35.91
N ASP A 773 29.84 -1.37 -35.32
CA ASP A 773 31.15 -1.18 -35.97
C ASP A 773 32.19 -2.05 -35.29
N THR A 774 32.04 -3.37 -35.44
CA THR A 774 32.88 -4.36 -34.77
C THR A 774 33.54 -5.33 -35.75
N PRO A 775 34.83 -5.63 -35.55
CA PRO A 775 35.49 -6.73 -36.25
C PRO A 775 35.15 -8.10 -35.64
N GLY A 776 34.33 -8.16 -34.58
CA GLY A 776 33.98 -9.36 -33.85
C GLY A 776 34.32 -9.26 -32.36
N PHE A 777 34.24 -10.40 -31.67
CA PHE A 777 34.77 -10.53 -30.32
C PHE A 777 36.29 -10.39 -30.30
N MET A 778 36.82 -9.86 -29.22
CA MET A 778 38.26 -9.89 -28.97
C MET A 778 38.72 -11.35 -28.87
N VAL A 779 39.81 -11.69 -29.54
CA VAL A 779 40.37 -13.05 -29.59
C VAL A 779 41.82 -13.05 -29.12
N GLY A 780 42.24 -14.15 -28.50
CA GLY A 780 43.62 -14.37 -28.10
C GLY A 780 43.74 -15.13 -26.78
N PRO A 781 44.84 -15.86 -26.53
CA PRO A 781 44.97 -16.71 -25.35
C PRO A 781 44.77 -15.97 -24.01
N GLU A 782 45.10 -14.69 -23.95
CA GLU A 782 44.96 -13.87 -22.74
C GLU A 782 43.51 -13.52 -22.44
N VAL A 783 42.75 -13.08 -23.44
CA VAL A 783 41.33 -12.73 -23.24
C VAL A 783 40.49 -13.97 -22.93
N GLU A 784 40.84 -15.13 -23.50
CA GLU A 784 40.18 -16.39 -23.16
C GLU A 784 40.36 -16.79 -21.69
N ARG A 785 41.54 -16.49 -21.08
CA ARG A 785 41.76 -16.72 -19.64
C ARG A 785 40.91 -15.81 -18.76
N ALA A 786 40.51 -14.65 -19.27
CA ALA A 786 39.54 -13.75 -18.62
C ALA A 786 38.08 -14.21 -18.82
N ALA A 787 37.86 -15.48 -19.19
CA ALA A 787 36.54 -16.07 -19.40
C ALA A 787 35.72 -15.43 -20.54
N GLN A 788 36.39 -14.94 -21.60
CA GLN A 788 35.76 -14.31 -22.78
C GLN A 788 34.53 -15.08 -23.29
N VAL A 789 34.60 -16.40 -23.38
CA VAL A 789 33.46 -17.25 -23.80
C VAL A 789 32.19 -16.94 -23.00
N ARG A 790 32.29 -16.80 -21.67
CA ARG A 790 31.12 -16.53 -20.81
C ARG A 790 30.64 -15.10 -20.94
N HIS A 791 31.55 -14.12 -20.98
CA HIS A 791 31.20 -12.71 -21.16
C HIS A 791 30.53 -12.47 -22.52
N ALA A 792 31.11 -12.96 -23.61
CA ALA A 792 30.51 -12.91 -24.95
C ALA A 792 29.15 -13.61 -25.00
N SER A 793 29.01 -14.79 -24.37
CA SER A 793 27.74 -15.53 -24.34
C SER A 793 26.63 -14.76 -23.59
N ARG A 794 26.96 -13.89 -22.62
CA ARG A 794 25.96 -13.07 -21.91
C ARG A 794 25.22 -12.13 -22.86
N LEU A 795 25.86 -11.63 -23.92
CA LEU A 795 25.17 -10.83 -24.94
C LEU A 795 24.11 -11.64 -25.68
N PHE A 796 24.44 -12.86 -26.13
CA PHE A 796 23.48 -13.72 -26.82
C PHE A 796 22.30 -14.13 -25.94
N VAL A 797 22.59 -14.53 -24.68
CA VAL A 797 21.54 -14.92 -23.73
C VAL A 797 20.67 -13.72 -23.34
N GLY A 798 21.28 -12.55 -23.13
CA GLY A 798 20.56 -11.31 -22.85
C GLY A 798 19.68 -10.88 -24.01
N ALA A 799 20.22 -10.90 -25.23
CA ALA A 799 19.50 -10.57 -26.45
C ALA A 799 18.33 -11.52 -26.73
N ALA A 800 18.50 -12.82 -26.52
CA ALA A 800 17.44 -13.83 -26.69
C ALA A 800 16.28 -13.66 -25.70
N ALA A 801 16.47 -12.92 -24.60
CA ALA A 801 15.44 -12.61 -23.62
C ALA A 801 14.73 -11.26 -23.89
N LEU A 802 15.14 -10.51 -24.91
CA LEU A 802 14.54 -9.23 -25.25
C LEU A 802 13.11 -9.41 -25.78
N THR A 803 12.23 -8.55 -25.31
CA THR A 803 10.83 -8.46 -25.76
C THR A 803 10.48 -7.07 -26.28
N VAL A 804 11.34 -6.09 -26.00
CA VAL A 804 11.29 -4.74 -26.56
C VAL A 804 11.73 -4.72 -28.03
N PRO A 805 11.26 -3.77 -28.85
CA PRO A 805 11.72 -3.61 -30.22
C PRO A 805 13.23 -3.32 -30.27
N THR A 806 13.94 -3.98 -31.17
CA THR A 806 15.37 -3.80 -31.39
C THR A 806 15.65 -3.32 -32.83
N PHE A 807 16.68 -2.52 -33.00
CA PHE A 807 17.08 -1.93 -34.29
C PHE A 807 18.59 -2.02 -34.45
N CYS A 808 19.09 -2.37 -35.63
CA CYS A 808 20.51 -2.44 -35.92
C CYS A 808 20.89 -1.54 -37.11
N VAL A 809 21.91 -0.70 -36.91
CA VAL A 809 22.54 0.11 -37.95
C VAL A 809 24.01 -0.26 -37.99
N VAL A 810 24.45 -0.89 -39.08
CA VAL A 810 25.86 -1.18 -39.29
C VAL A 810 26.52 0.05 -39.91
N VAL A 811 27.36 0.70 -39.11
CA VAL A 811 28.00 1.98 -39.44
C VAL A 811 29.22 1.76 -40.32
N ARG A 812 30.02 0.73 -40.02
CA ARG A 812 31.18 0.32 -40.82
C ARG A 812 31.42 -1.19 -40.76
N LYS A 813 32.06 -1.74 -39.72
CA LYS A 813 32.37 -3.18 -39.68
C LYS A 813 31.22 -4.00 -39.08
N GLY A 814 30.80 -5.04 -39.79
CA GLY A 814 29.85 -6.04 -39.30
C GLY A 814 30.38 -7.46 -39.50
N TYR A 815 31.35 -7.89 -38.69
CA TYR A 815 31.98 -9.22 -38.84
C TYR A 815 31.63 -10.25 -37.76
N GLY A 816 31.40 -11.48 -38.23
CA GLY A 816 31.31 -12.69 -37.42
C GLY A 816 30.28 -12.64 -36.28
N LEU A 817 30.53 -13.45 -35.25
CA LEU A 817 29.65 -13.57 -34.08
C LEU A 817 29.50 -12.28 -33.28
N GLY A 818 30.51 -11.39 -33.29
CA GLY A 818 30.40 -10.11 -32.59
C GLY A 818 29.35 -9.20 -33.23
N ALA A 819 29.30 -9.14 -34.56
CA ALA A 819 28.25 -8.40 -35.25
C ALA A 819 26.87 -9.03 -35.05
N GLN A 820 26.77 -10.37 -35.03
CA GLN A 820 25.50 -11.05 -34.70
C GLN A 820 25.04 -10.71 -33.28
N ALA A 821 25.96 -10.66 -32.30
CA ALA A 821 25.63 -10.24 -30.94
C ALA A 821 25.14 -8.78 -30.89
N MET A 822 25.77 -7.87 -31.67
CA MET A 822 25.31 -6.49 -31.81
C MET A 822 23.95 -6.38 -32.50
N ALA A 823 23.62 -7.30 -33.40
CA ALA A 823 22.30 -7.42 -34.00
C ALA A 823 21.33 -8.27 -33.13
N PHE A 824 21.61 -8.40 -31.84
CA PHE A 824 20.73 -9.10 -30.88
C PHE A 824 20.52 -10.60 -31.19
N GLY A 825 21.55 -11.26 -31.73
CA GLY A 825 21.61 -12.70 -31.96
C GLY A 825 21.70 -13.10 -33.44
N GLY A 826 21.21 -12.26 -34.34
CA GLY A 826 21.20 -12.49 -35.79
C GLY A 826 20.70 -11.25 -36.54
N PHE A 827 21.03 -11.10 -37.82
CA PHE A 827 20.68 -9.89 -38.58
C PHE A 827 19.19 -9.81 -38.93
N ASP A 828 18.46 -10.92 -38.77
CA ASP A 828 17.01 -11.06 -38.92
C ASP A 828 16.24 -10.90 -37.59
N ALA A 829 16.93 -10.76 -36.46
CA ALA A 829 16.31 -10.57 -35.15
C ALA A 829 15.74 -9.15 -34.91
N PRO A 830 16.40 -8.06 -35.34
CA PRO A 830 15.87 -6.70 -35.21
C PRO A 830 14.64 -6.46 -36.07
N VAL A 831 13.86 -5.41 -35.73
CA VAL A 831 12.81 -4.88 -36.61
C VAL A 831 13.37 -4.49 -37.98
N PHE A 832 14.59 -3.96 -37.99
CA PHE A 832 15.40 -3.86 -39.18
C PHE A 832 16.90 -3.94 -38.84
N THR A 833 17.67 -4.45 -39.78
CA THR A 833 19.12 -4.34 -39.86
C THR A 833 19.49 -3.62 -41.15
N ILE A 834 19.97 -2.39 -41.02
CA ILE A 834 20.36 -1.55 -42.16
C ILE A 834 21.85 -1.19 -42.12
N GLY A 835 22.46 -1.01 -43.29
CA GLY A 835 23.84 -0.59 -43.43
C GLY A 835 23.97 0.86 -43.91
N TRP A 836 25.01 1.55 -43.46
CA TRP A 836 25.49 2.77 -44.12
C TRP A 836 26.33 2.41 -45.36
N PRO A 837 26.61 3.36 -46.27
CA PRO A 837 27.42 3.09 -47.47
C PRO A 837 28.85 2.65 -47.14
N SER A 838 29.36 3.08 -45.98
CA SER A 838 30.66 2.66 -45.42
C SER A 838 30.66 1.25 -44.82
N ALA A 839 29.50 0.58 -44.76
CA ALA A 839 29.39 -0.72 -44.12
C ALA A 839 30.02 -1.85 -44.94
N GLU A 840 30.60 -2.80 -44.23
CA GLU A 840 31.28 -3.97 -44.77
C GLU A 840 31.08 -5.19 -43.87
N PHE A 841 30.97 -6.35 -44.50
CA PHE A 841 30.47 -7.58 -43.91
C PHE A 841 31.36 -8.78 -44.25
N GLY A 842 31.32 -9.79 -43.39
CA GLY A 842 32.12 -11.00 -43.54
C GLY A 842 32.07 -11.91 -42.31
N ALA A 843 32.28 -13.21 -42.52
CA ALA A 843 32.33 -14.17 -41.41
C ALA A 843 33.50 -13.90 -40.43
N MET A 844 34.56 -13.26 -40.92
CA MET A 844 35.71 -12.77 -40.16
C MET A 844 36.28 -11.54 -40.88
N GLY A 845 37.26 -10.86 -40.27
CA GLY A 845 37.98 -9.77 -40.94
C GLY A 845 38.53 -10.18 -42.31
N LEU A 846 38.33 -9.33 -43.32
CA LEU A 846 38.51 -9.67 -44.72
C LEU A 846 39.98 -10.00 -45.06
N GLU A 847 40.93 -9.32 -44.43
CA GLU A 847 42.36 -9.62 -44.53
C GLU A 847 42.71 -11.01 -43.99
N GLY A 848 42.05 -11.42 -42.90
CA GLY A 848 42.20 -12.74 -42.28
C GLY A 848 41.59 -13.83 -43.14
N ALA A 849 40.42 -13.57 -43.73
CA ALA A 849 39.76 -14.48 -44.66
C ALA A 849 40.64 -14.79 -45.87
N VAL A 850 41.32 -13.79 -46.44
CA VAL A 850 42.26 -14.02 -47.55
C VAL A 850 43.46 -14.87 -47.13
N LYS A 851 44.09 -14.55 -45.99
CA LYS A 851 45.25 -15.30 -45.48
C LYS A 851 44.95 -16.76 -45.17
N LEU A 852 43.71 -17.07 -44.77
CA LEU A 852 43.31 -18.43 -44.44
C LEU A 852 42.78 -19.17 -45.69
N GLY A 853 41.89 -18.55 -46.45
CA GLY A 853 41.20 -19.17 -47.58
C GLY A 853 42.07 -19.32 -48.83
N TYR A 854 43.06 -18.44 -49.03
CA TYR A 854 43.95 -18.44 -50.20
C TYR A 854 45.41 -18.76 -49.84
N ARG A 855 45.64 -19.47 -48.72
CA ARG A 855 47.00 -19.78 -48.25
C ARG A 855 47.81 -20.51 -49.32
N LYS A 856 47.22 -21.52 -49.98
CA LYS A 856 47.92 -22.33 -50.98
C LYS A 856 48.30 -21.51 -52.22
N GLU A 857 47.40 -20.64 -52.66
CA GLU A 857 47.59 -19.73 -53.79
C GLU A 857 48.68 -18.69 -53.49
N LEU A 858 48.68 -18.11 -52.29
CA LEU A 858 49.69 -17.15 -51.86
C LEU A 858 51.07 -17.81 -51.66
N GLU A 859 51.12 -19.03 -51.10
CA GLU A 859 52.36 -19.78 -50.92
C GLU A 859 52.96 -20.27 -52.24
N ALA A 860 52.12 -20.53 -53.25
CA ALA A 860 52.56 -20.91 -54.60
C ALA A 860 53.33 -19.80 -55.34
N VAL A 861 53.11 -18.52 -55.00
CA VAL A 861 53.88 -17.38 -55.51
C VAL A 861 55.06 -17.11 -54.58
N PRO A 862 56.32 -16.96 -55.03
CA PRO A 862 57.46 -16.67 -54.15
C PRO A 862 57.27 -15.40 -53.29
N ALA A 863 57.89 -15.35 -52.11
CA ALA A 863 57.82 -14.15 -51.26
C ALA A 863 58.46 -12.95 -51.97
N GLY A 864 57.71 -11.87 -52.14
CA GLY A 864 58.14 -10.68 -52.88
C GLY A 864 56.97 -9.80 -53.33
N PRO A 865 57.23 -8.80 -54.19
CA PRO A 865 56.23 -7.83 -54.65
C PRO A 865 55.00 -8.48 -55.32
N GLU A 866 55.19 -9.59 -56.03
CA GLU A 866 54.12 -10.29 -56.74
C GLU A 866 53.13 -10.98 -55.79
N ARG A 867 53.62 -11.60 -54.70
CA ARG A 867 52.76 -12.19 -53.67
C ARG A 867 51.97 -11.10 -52.95
N GLU A 868 52.60 -9.95 -52.66
CA GLU A 868 51.91 -8.82 -52.05
C GLU A 868 50.85 -8.24 -52.99
N ALA A 869 51.15 -8.09 -54.28
CA ALA A 869 50.17 -7.65 -55.27
C ALA A 869 48.97 -8.61 -55.38
N LEU A 870 49.21 -9.93 -55.39
CA LEU A 870 48.15 -10.94 -55.37
C LEU A 870 47.33 -10.87 -54.07
N TYR A 871 47.98 -10.70 -52.93
CA TYR A 871 47.31 -10.53 -51.64
C TYR A 871 46.40 -9.30 -51.65
N GLN A 872 46.90 -8.15 -52.08
CA GLN A 872 46.12 -6.91 -52.18
C GLN A 872 44.95 -7.05 -53.17
N GLN A 873 45.16 -7.74 -54.29
CA GLN A 873 44.10 -8.01 -55.27
C GLN A 873 42.97 -8.87 -54.66
N LEU A 874 43.31 -9.95 -53.95
CA LEU A 874 42.34 -10.82 -53.29
C LEU A 874 41.59 -10.09 -52.18
N VAL A 875 42.30 -9.28 -51.39
CA VAL A 875 41.72 -8.43 -50.36
C VAL A 875 40.76 -7.40 -50.96
N ALA A 876 41.14 -6.72 -52.04
CA ALA A 876 40.27 -5.78 -52.76
C ALA A 876 39.00 -6.46 -53.29
N ARG A 877 39.12 -7.67 -53.84
CA ARG A 877 37.96 -8.46 -54.27
C ARG A 877 37.05 -8.82 -53.10
N GLN A 878 37.63 -9.19 -51.97
CA GLN A 878 36.85 -9.54 -50.79
C GLN A 878 36.16 -8.32 -50.17
N TYR A 879 36.74 -7.11 -50.31
CA TYR A 879 36.06 -5.85 -49.98
C TYR A 879 34.89 -5.55 -50.89
N GLU A 880 35.07 -5.71 -52.20
CA GLU A 880 33.99 -5.51 -53.15
C GLU A 880 32.82 -6.44 -52.81
N ASN A 881 33.10 -7.74 -52.64
CA ASN A 881 32.09 -8.74 -52.26
C ASN A 881 31.45 -8.47 -50.89
N GLY A 882 32.22 -8.02 -49.91
CA GLY A 882 31.77 -7.73 -48.55
C GLY A 882 31.13 -6.36 -48.38
N SER A 883 31.03 -5.54 -49.42
CA SER A 883 30.42 -4.21 -49.34
C SER A 883 28.92 -4.28 -48.97
N ALA A 884 28.41 -3.24 -48.31
CA ALA A 884 27.00 -3.17 -47.92
C ALA A 884 26.03 -3.37 -49.09
N LEU A 885 26.36 -2.83 -50.26
CA LEU A 885 25.52 -2.95 -51.46
C LEU A 885 25.40 -4.41 -51.91
N ASN A 886 26.50 -5.17 -51.86
CA ASN A 886 26.49 -6.58 -52.23
C ASN A 886 25.82 -7.44 -51.16
N MET A 887 26.00 -7.12 -49.88
CA MET A 887 25.27 -7.75 -48.76
C MET A 887 23.75 -7.56 -48.86
N ALA A 888 23.30 -6.37 -49.28
CA ALA A 888 21.88 -6.10 -49.46
C ALA A 888 21.29 -6.82 -50.68
N GLN A 889 22.07 -7.05 -51.74
CA GLN A 889 21.62 -7.83 -52.91
C GLN A 889 21.27 -9.27 -52.56
N THR A 890 21.89 -9.84 -51.53
CA THR A 890 21.62 -11.21 -51.05
C THR A 890 20.52 -11.28 -49.97
N LEU A 891 19.92 -10.13 -49.60
CA LEU A 891 18.91 -10.01 -48.54
C LEU A 891 19.42 -10.42 -47.15
N GLU A 892 20.73 -10.34 -46.90
CA GLU A 892 21.28 -10.59 -45.55
C GLU A 892 21.15 -9.36 -44.64
N ILE A 893 20.82 -8.20 -45.20
CA ILE A 893 20.39 -6.97 -44.51
C ILE A 893 19.19 -6.37 -45.25
N ASP A 894 18.40 -5.54 -44.57
CA ASP A 894 17.14 -5.01 -45.13
C ASP A 894 17.37 -3.89 -46.14
N ALA A 895 18.37 -3.04 -45.91
CA ALA A 895 18.67 -1.91 -46.78
C ALA A 895 20.09 -1.35 -46.56
N VAL A 896 20.62 -0.71 -47.60
CA VAL A 896 21.70 0.27 -47.49
C VAL A 896 21.10 1.66 -47.65
N ILE A 897 21.30 2.55 -46.68
CA ILE A 897 20.63 3.85 -46.61
C ILE A 897 21.62 5.01 -46.69
N ASP A 898 21.12 6.21 -47.05
CA ASP A 898 21.84 7.45 -46.76
C ASP A 898 21.90 7.63 -45.23
N PRO A 899 23.08 7.85 -44.61
CA PRO A 899 23.21 8.05 -43.17
C PRO A 899 22.24 9.09 -42.60
N ALA A 900 21.91 10.14 -43.38
CA ALA A 900 20.96 11.17 -42.97
C ALA A 900 19.52 10.63 -42.77
N GLN A 901 19.16 9.50 -43.38
CA GLN A 901 17.83 8.90 -43.26
C GLN A 901 17.67 8.02 -42.00
N THR A 902 18.74 7.80 -41.23
CA THR A 902 18.74 6.87 -40.09
C THR A 902 17.63 7.21 -39.08
N ARG A 903 17.45 8.49 -38.74
CA ARG A 903 16.39 8.94 -37.82
C ARG A 903 14.99 8.64 -38.35
N ALA A 904 14.74 8.86 -39.64
CA ALA A 904 13.45 8.55 -40.26
C ALA A 904 13.16 7.03 -40.29
N TRP A 905 14.18 6.18 -40.42
CA TRP A 905 14.04 4.73 -40.27
C TRP A 905 13.70 4.34 -38.84
N LEU A 906 14.42 4.88 -37.85
CA LEU A 906 14.15 4.63 -36.44
C LEU A 906 12.73 5.04 -36.05
N LEU A 907 12.29 6.23 -36.47
CA LEU A 907 10.93 6.70 -36.18
C LEU A 907 9.90 5.76 -36.81
N ARG A 908 10.01 5.43 -38.10
CA ARG A 908 9.07 4.51 -38.76
C ARG A 908 9.09 3.10 -38.15
N GLY A 909 10.26 2.61 -37.75
CA GLY A 909 10.41 1.33 -37.06
C GLY A 909 9.74 1.33 -35.69
N LEU A 910 9.89 2.40 -34.92
CA LEU A 910 9.18 2.60 -33.65
C LEU A 910 7.67 2.72 -33.83
N ASP A 911 7.18 3.32 -34.92
CA ASP A 911 5.75 3.40 -35.24
C ASP A 911 5.17 2.06 -35.74
N GLY A 912 5.98 1.27 -36.45
CA GLY A 912 5.59 -0.03 -37.00
C GLY A 912 5.70 -1.20 -36.01
N ALA A 913 6.47 -1.03 -34.93
CA ALA A 913 6.55 -2.02 -33.86
C ALA A 913 5.22 -2.11 -33.11
N PRO A 914 4.75 -3.33 -32.76
CA PRO A 914 3.52 -3.48 -31.99
C PRO A 914 3.62 -2.73 -30.65
N PRO A 915 2.51 -2.16 -30.14
CA PRO A 915 2.50 -1.45 -28.86
C PRO A 915 3.04 -2.38 -27.75
N GLU A 916 3.74 -1.78 -26.78
CA GLU A 916 4.38 -2.50 -25.65
C GLU A 916 3.52 -3.67 -25.18
N ARG A 917 4.03 -4.90 -25.37
CA ARG A 917 3.45 -6.05 -24.70
C ARG A 917 3.62 -5.81 -23.20
N ALA A 918 2.53 -5.95 -22.43
CA ALA A 918 2.57 -5.88 -20.98
C ALA A 918 3.77 -6.68 -20.46
N ALA A 919 4.58 -6.06 -19.59
CA ALA A 919 5.85 -6.57 -19.12
C ALA A 919 5.79 -8.08 -18.82
N THR A 920 6.64 -8.84 -19.51
CA THR A 920 6.72 -10.29 -19.29
C THR A 920 7.30 -10.51 -17.89
N PRO A 921 6.74 -11.40 -17.04
CA PRO A 921 7.16 -11.49 -15.65
C PRO A 921 8.50 -12.24 -15.49
N ARG A 922 9.65 -11.57 -15.66
CA ARG A 922 11.00 -12.03 -15.22
C ARG A 922 11.99 -10.87 -15.07
N ARG A 923 12.99 -10.84 -14.18
CA ARG A 923 13.25 -11.51 -12.88
C ARG A 923 14.15 -10.60 -12.00
N PHE A 924 14.99 -9.74 -12.58
CA PHE A 924 15.73 -8.60 -12.00
C PHE A 924 16.63 -7.99 -13.11
N VAL A 925 17.21 -6.81 -12.91
CA VAL A 925 18.33 -6.28 -13.71
C VAL A 925 19.63 -6.64 -12.98
N ASP A 926 20.59 -7.27 -13.65
CA ASP A 926 21.86 -7.66 -13.02
C ASP A 926 22.56 -6.43 -12.40
N THR A 927 23.05 -6.58 -11.17
CA THR A 927 23.78 -5.52 -10.45
C THR A 927 25.21 -5.35 -10.96
N TRP A 928 25.72 -6.32 -11.72
CA TRP A 928 27.05 -6.25 -12.33
C TRP A 928 27.13 -5.22 -13.44
#